data_AF-A0A4Y9NNN2-F1
#
_entry.id   AF-A0A4Y9NNN2-F1
#
_cell.length_a   1.000
_cell.length_b   1.000
_cell.length_c   1.000
_cell.angle_alpha   90.00
_cell.angle_beta   90.00
_cell.angle_gamma   90.00
#
_symmetry.space_group_name_H-M   'P 1'
#
loop_
_entity.id
_entity.type
_entity.pdbx_description
1 polymer ?
#
loop_
_entity_poly.entity_id
_entity_poly.type
_entity_poly.pdbx_seq_one_letter_code
_entity_poly.pdbx_strand_id
1 'polypeptide(L)'
;MRSASGGPRVLLRRLRETMAEQVSAQERLDKIVVLIAANMVAEVCSVYVLRIDNTLELYATEGLNREAVHHTVLSAHEGLVGLVASEATPLNLSDAQSHPAFSFRPETGEEIYHSFLGVPILRAGNTLGVLVVQNRAKRNYVEEELEALQTTAMVLAELIASGELSALAQPGHEPAARHSAQKVGAILSEGIALGHVVLHEPRVVIKDYIAEDLPKEIKRLDTALAKLRADLDRMLERGDVAEGGEHREVLEAYRMFANDQGWSHKLHEAVATGLTAEAAVERVQSDTRARMLRSTDPYLRDRLHDLEDLGYRLMRQLVGQDHAPSREQLPDNAIVIARAMGPAALLDYDRKRLRGIVLEEGTANSHVSIVARALGIPAVGEVPNAPGIADPGDAIIVDGTSGSIYVRPSQEVEAAFAERVRFRARRQAQYLALRDRPCVTKDGQKVELMINAGLAIDLPHIEDTGSAGIGLFRTELQFMVGQSLPRTSDQLALYRTVLDAAGTKPVTFRTLDIGGDKALPYMEAVIEENPALGWRAIRLGLDRPGLLRGQIRALLRAGGGRALRIMFPMISEVAEFDAAKALVERELTYLRQHGHTLPERIDIGTMVEVPALLYQLDELLRKVDFISVGSNDLFQFLYAVDRGNAKVSERFDTMSAPILRALRQIAHKCHTAQKSLSLCGEMASKPIGALALIALGYRSLSLSATALGPVKAMVLDLDAKKAEAMLGPLLDAPAGSVSIRQKLTEFAEAEGLAL
;
A
#
# COMPACT_ATOMS: atom_id res chain seq x y z
N MET A 1 6.80 45.35 40.11
CA MET A 1 6.66 44.11 39.31
C MET A 1 7.70 44.15 38.21
N ARG A 2 8.80 43.40 38.36
CA ARG A 2 9.82 43.25 37.32
C ARG A 2 9.34 42.14 36.38
N SER A 3 9.11 42.47 35.11
CA SER A 3 8.90 41.49 34.04
C SER A 3 10.09 40.53 34.01
N ALA A 4 9.84 39.22 34.07
CA ALA A 4 10.85 38.19 33.92
C ALA A 4 11.54 38.38 32.55
N SER A 5 12.77 38.87 32.57
CA SER A 5 13.60 39.12 31.39
C SER A 5 14.29 37.83 30.96
N GLY A 6 13.51 36.89 30.42
CA GLY A 6 13.97 35.61 29.89
C GLY A 6 12.84 34.88 29.18
N GLY A 7 12.29 35.46 28.10
CA GLY A 7 11.20 34.83 27.35
C GLY A 7 11.61 33.50 26.68
N PRO A 8 10.65 32.76 26.09
CA PRO A 8 10.85 31.45 25.42
C PRO A 8 12.05 31.41 24.45
N ARG A 9 12.34 32.55 23.84
CA ARG A 9 13.42 32.76 22.85
C ARG A 9 14.82 32.62 23.45
N VAL A 10 15.03 33.02 24.71
CA VAL A 10 16.32 32.89 25.40
C VAL A 10 16.58 31.42 25.75
N LEU A 11 15.54 30.70 26.17
CA LEU A 11 15.61 29.27 26.44
C LEU A 11 16.00 28.49 25.18
N LEU A 12 15.29 28.68 24.07
CA LEU A 12 15.61 27.98 22.81
C LEU A 12 17.04 28.27 22.32
N ARG A 13 17.47 29.52 22.35
CA ARG A 13 18.86 29.86 21.96
C ARG A 13 19.90 29.12 22.82
N ARG A 14 19.71 29.07 24.14
CA ARG A 14 20.62 28.36 25.05
C ARG A 14 20.56 26.84 24.86
N LEU A 15 19.37 26.29 24.61
CA LEU A 15 19.20 24.88 24.27
C LEU A 15 20.00 24.53 23.01
N ARG A 16 19.99 25.38 21.98
CA ARG A 16 20.82 25.19 20.77
C ARG A 16 22.31 25.13 21.10
N GLU A 17 22.78 26.09 21.89
CA GLU A 17 24.19 26.17 22.30
C GLU A 17 24.60 24.88 23.03
N THR A 18 23.78 24.40 23.97
CA THR A 18 24.00 23.14 24.69
C THR A 18 23.91 21.90 23.79
N MET A 19 23.01 21.90 22.79
CA MET A 19 22.90 20.80 21.81
C MET A 19 24.12 20.70 20.90
N ALA A 20 24.79 21.82 20.62
CA ALA A 20 26.01 21.87 19.80
C ALA A 20 27.29 21.53 20.57
N GLU A 21 27.25 21.45 21.91
CA GLU A 21 28.42 21.11 22.72
C GLU A 21 28.83 19.64 22.53
N GLN A 22 30.15 19.39 22.44
CA GLN A 22 30.71 18.03 22.40
C GLN A 22 30.84 17.44 23.81
N VAL A 23 29.70 17.12 24.42
CA VAL A 23 29.58 16.43 25.71
C VAL A 23 28.78 15.14 25.55
N SER A 24 28.80 14.27 26.56
CA SER A 24 27.97 13.05 26.54
C SER A 24 26.48 13.39 26.51
N ALA A 25 25.64 12.51 25.95
CA ALA A 25 24.20 12.76 25.86
C ALA A 25 23.53 12.93 27.25
N GLN A 26 24.01 12.20 28.26
CA GLN A 26 23.55 12.34 29.64
C GLN A 26 23.91 13.71 30.22
N GLU A 27 25.17 14.13 30.10
CA GLU A 27 25.62 15.44 30.57
C GLU A 27 24.88 16.59 29.84
N ARG A 28 24.54 16.37 28.57
CA ARG A 28 23.72 17.30 27.80
C ARG A 28 22.30 17.39 28.35
N LEU A 29 21.64 16.26 28.62
CA LEU A 29 20.32 16.22 29.26
C LEU A 29 20.31 16.92 30.63
N ASP A 30 21.33 16.67 31.45
CA ASP A 30 21.47 17.29 32.78
C ASP A 30 21.57 18.81 32.68
N LYS A 31 22.34 19.33 31.72
CA LYS A 31 22.41 20.79 31.45
C LYS A 31 21.07 21.35 30.96
N ILE A 32 20.35 20.59 30.14
CA ILE A 32 19.07 21.01 29.58
C ILE A 32 18.00 21.16 30.67
N VAL A 33 17.86 20.20 31.59
CA VAL A 33 16.88 20.30 32.68
C VAL A 33 17.14 21.51 33.58
N VAL A 34 18.41 21.83 33.85
CA VAL A 34 18.80 23.05 34.59
C VAL A 34 18.41 24.33 33.85
N LEU A 35 18.65 24.38 32.53
CA LEU A 35 18.27 25.52 31.69
C LEU A 35 16.76 25.74 31.65
N ILE A 36 15.97 24.65 31.56
CA ILE A 36 14.51 24.72 31.54
C ILE A 36 13.99 25.21 32.89
N ALA A 37 14.45 24.61 34.00
CA ALA A 37 14.04 25.01 35.34
C ALA A 37 14.29 26.51 35.59
N ALA A 38 15.48 27.00 35.22
CA ALA A 38 15.85 28.40 35.38
C ALA A 38 15.00 29.36 34.53
N ASN A 39 14.66 29.00 33.29
CA ASN A 39 13.85 29.88 32.41
C ASN A 39 12.37 29.85 32.76
N MET A 40 11.83 28.71 33.20
CA MET A 40 10.43 28.58 33.61
C MET A 40 10.16 29.04 35.04
N VAL A 41 11.21 29.40 35.79
CA VAL A 41 11.13 29.67 37.24
C VAL A 41 10.48 28.48 37.96
N ALA A 42 10.78 27.28 37.48
CA ALA A 42 10.33 26.03 38.06
C ALA A 42 11.36 25.57 39.10
N GLU A 43 10.89 25.01 40.21
CA GLU A 43 11.78 24.41 41.23
C GLU A 43 12.22 23.01 40.81
N VAL A 44 11.46 22.36 39.92
CA VAL A 44 11.78 21.06 39.36
C VAL A 44 11.70 21.08 37.83
N CYS A 45 12.64 20.43 37.16
CA CYS A 45 12.49 19.98 35.78
C CYS A 45 13.02 18.56 35.63
N SER A 46 12.24 17.66 35.03
CA SER A 46 12.57 16.24 34.90
C SER A 46 12.25 15.69 33.51
N VAL A 47 13.11 14.82 32.99
CA VAL A 47 12.92 14.12 31.71
C VAL A 47 12.76 12.63 31.96
N TYR A 48 11.62 12.09 31.56
CA TYR A 48 11.34 10.66 31.54
C TYR A 48 11.42 10.14 30.10
N VAL A 49 12.10 9.02 29.87
CA VAL A 49 12.25 8.42 28.53
C VAL A 49 11.54 7.06 28.51
N LEU A 50 10.82 6.79 27.42
CA LEU A 50 10.11 5.54 27.20
C LEU A 50 11.07 4.43 26.75
N ARG A 51 11.11 3.36 27.53
CA ARG A 51 11.87 2.13 27.29
C ARG A 51 11.08 1.14 26.43
N ILE A 52 11.78 0.13 25.90
CA ILE A 52 11.21 -0.95 25.06
C ILE A 52 10.13 -1.75 25.79
N ASP A 53 10.29 -1.95 27.09
CA ASP A 53 9.36 -2.68 27.95
C ASP A 53 8.09 -1.89 28.29
N ASN A 54 7.88 -0.74 27.62
CA ASN A 54 6.77 0.18 27.81
C ASN A 54 6.74 0.82 29.22
N THR A 55 7.93 1.02 29.81
CA THR A 55 8.11 1.78 31.05
C THR A 55 8.79 3.13 30.80
N LEU A 56 8.54 4.09 31.67
CA LEU A 56 9.14 5.43 31.67
C LEU A 56 10.18 5.49 32.78
N GLU A 57 11.43 5.75 32.41
CA GLU A 57 12.54 5.92 33.34
C GLU A 57 12.88 7.39 33.49
N LEU A 58 13.20 7.82 34.71
CA LEU A 58 13.75 9.15 34.97
C LEU A 58 15.22 9.23 34.51
N TYR A 59 15.48 9.97 33.43
CA TYR A 59 16.83 10.11 32.86
C TYR A 59 17.58 11.35 33.35
N ALA A 60 16.89 12.45 33.66
CA ALA A 60 17.53 13.66 34.15
C ALA A 60 16.56 14.45 35.02
N THR A 61 17.09 15.13 36.04
CA THR A 61 16.29 16.02 36.88
C THR A 61 17.13 17.16 37.46
N GLU A 62 16.52 18.33 37.58
CA GLU A 62 16.93 19.41 38.47
C GLU A 62 15.81 19.58 39.51
N GLY A 63 16.14 19.59 40.81
CA GLY A 63 15.19 19.82 41.91
C GLY A 63 14.65 18.57 42.62
N LEU A 64 14.51 17.43 41.94
CA LEU A 64 14.25 16.14 42.60
C LEU A 64 15.55 15.52 43.15
N ASN A 65 15.43 14.45 43.94
CA ASN A 65 16.58 13.69 44.42
C ASN A 65 17.41 13.13 43.24
N ARG A 66 18.69 13.53 43.13
CA ARG A 66 19.58 13.06 42.06
C ARG A 66 19.81 11.55 42.06
N GLU A 67 19.72 10.90 43.22
CA GLU A 67 19.83 9.44 43.34
C GLU A 67 18.64 8.69 42.71
N ALA A 68 17.54 9.38 42.38
CA ALA A 68 16.39 8.79 41.70
C ALA A 68 16.61 8.61 40.19
N VAL A 69 17.59 9.31 39.61
CA VAL A 69 17.93 9.20 38.17
C VAL A 69 18.39 7.76 37.88
N HIS A 70 17.82 7.15 36.83
CA HIS A 70 17.94 5.74 36.46
C HIS A 70 17.38 4.70 37.45
N HIS A 71 16.84 5.14 38.60
CA HIS A 71 16.24 4.26 39.61
C HIS A 71 14.72 4.32 39.61
N THR A 72 14.11 5.48 39.33
CA THR A 72 12.67 5.62 39.23
C THR A 72 12.16 5.17 37.87
N VAL A 73 11.29 4.15 37.88
CA VAL A 73 10.64 3.59 36.69
C VAL A 73 9.13 3.52 36.92
N LEU A 74 8.35 3.93 35.92
CA LEU A 74 6.89 3.97 35.93
C LEU A 74 6.35 3.17 34.75
N SER A 75 5.20 2.52 34.87
CA SER A 75 4.54 1.99 33.67
C SER A 75 4.01 3.14 32.79
N ALA A 76 3.92 2.96 31.47
CA ALA A 76 3.40 4.01 30.57
C ALA A 76 1.96 4.46 30.85
N HIS A 77 1.21 3.75 31.71
CA HIS A 77 -0.16 4.09 32.14
C HIS A 77 -0.24 4.47 33.62
N GLU A 78 0.89 4.72 34.28
CA GLU A 78 0.98 4.92 35.72
C GLU A 78 1.42 6.35 36.06
N GLY A 79 0.73 6.97 37.03
CA GLY A 79 1.05 8.33 37.46
C GLY A 79 0.65 9.41 36.44
N LEU A 80 0.86 10.67 36.80
CA LEU A 80 0.64 11.80 35.90
C LEU A 80 1.59 11.77 34.68
N VAL A 81 2.80 11.25 34.87
CA VAL A 81 3.79 11.08 33.80
C VAL A 81 3.31 10.03 32.80
N GLY A 82 2.83 8.87 33.26
CA GLY A 82 2.23 7.85 32.39
C GLY A 82 0.98 8.37 31.69
N LEU A 83 0.13 9.14 32.37
CA LEU A 83 -1.03 9.77 31.73
C LEU A 83 -0.62 10.67 30.55
N VAL A 84 0.38 11.53 30.73
CA VAL A 84 0.91 12.38 29.65
C VAL A 84 1.50 11.56 28.51
N ALA A 85 2.24 10.49 28.81
CA ALA A 85 2.85 9.64 27.80
C ALA A 85 1.81 8.86 26.97
N SER A 86 0.84 8.27 27.65
CA SER A 86 -0.20 7.44 27.02
C SER A 86 -1.23 8.28 26.26
N GLU A 87 -1.60 9.45 26.77
CA GLU A 87 -2.52 10.35 26.08
C GLU A 87 -1.85 11.21 25.01
N ALA A 88 -0.51 11.29 25.00
CA ALA A 88 0.27 12.17 24.13
C ALA A 88 -0.22 13.64 24.19
N THR A 89 -0.62 14.12 25.37
CA THR A 89 -1.00 15.51 25.61
C THR A 89 -0.40 16.14 26.84
N PRO A 90 -0.20 17.48 26.82
CA PRO A 90 0.15 18.20 28.03
C PRO A 90 -0.89 18.07 29.13
N LEU A 91 -0.42 18.05 30.36
CA LEU A 91 -1.23 18.10 31.58
C LEU A 91 -0.73 19.22 32.48
N ASN A 92 -1.58 20.21 32.75
CA ASN A 92 -1.28 21.41 33.54
C ASN A 92 -2.21 21.47 34.75
N LEU A 93 -1.66 21.27 35.95
CA LEU A 93 -2.40 21.15 37.20
C LEU A 93 -1.82 22.11 38.24
N SER A 94 -2.69 22.85 38.94
CA SER A 94 -2.29 23.64 40.10
C SER A 94 -2.04 22.81 41.36
N ASP A 95 -2.58 21.59 41.40
CA ASP A 95 -2.44 20.64 42.50
C ASP A 95 -2.44 19.18 42.00
N ALA A 96 -1.24 18.67 41.72
CA ALA A 96 -0.96 17.33 41.21
C ALA A 96 -1.49 16.24 42.13
N GLN A 97 -1.33 16.40 43.45
CA GLN A 97 -1.67 15.39 44.45
C GLN A 97 -3.19 15.14 44.55
N SER A 98 -3.99 16.11 44.10
CA SER A 98 -5.45 16.00 44.08
C SER A 98 -5.99 15.20 42.87
N HIS A 99 -5.14 14.93 41.88
CA HIS A 99 -5.56 14.28 40.64
C HIS A 99 -5.68 12.76 40.80
N PRO A 100 -6.75 12.10 40.29
CA PRO A 100 -6.97 10.66 40.49
C PRO A 100 -5.86 9.75 39.96
N ALA A 101 -5.13 10.21 38.93
CA ALA A 101 -4.01 9.49 38.34
C ALA A 101 -2.66 9.78 39.03
N PHE A 102 -2.62 10.54 40.13
CA PHE A 102 -1.37 10.80 40.85
C PHE A 102 -0.83 9.50 41.49
N SER A 103 0.45 9.22 41.26
CA SER A 103 1.15 8.06 41.83
C SER A 103 2.42 8.56 42.51
N PHE A 104 2.50 8.40 43.83
CA PHE A 104 3.58 8.95 44.65
C PHE A 104 4.84 8.07 44.62
N ARG A 105 6.01 8.68 44.39
CA ARG A 105 7.32 8.03 44.46
C ARG A 105 8.18 8.58 45.61
N PRO A 106 8.31 7.86 46.73
CA PRO A 106 9.09 8.32 47.88
C PRO A 106 10.55 8.65 47.55
N GLU A 107 11.15 7.92 46.61
CA GLU A 107 12.53 8.09 46.20
C GLU A 107 12.82 9.43 45.49
N THR A 108 11.82 10.07 44.87
CA THR A 108 12.01 11.31 44.12
C THR A 108 11.97 12.56 45.02
N GLY A 109 11.35 12.47 46.21
CA GLY A 109 11.14 13.61 47.10
C GLY A 109 10.09 14.60 46.59
N GLU A 110 9.13 14.14 45.79
CA GLU A 110 8.18 15.01 45.09
C GLU A 110 7.02 15.54 45.96
N GLU A 111 6.88 15.08 47.21
CA GLU A 111 5.72 15.33 48.09
C GLU A 111 5.49 16.81 48.43
N ILE A 112 6.55 17.62 48.35
CA ILE A 112 6.52 19.05 48.67
C ILE A 112 6.05 19.91 47.49
N TYR A 113 5.97 19.35 46.29
CA TYR A 113 5.54 20.06 45.08
C TYR A 113 4.04 19.89 44.85
N HIS A 114 3.39 20.98 44.47
CA HIS A 114 1.94 21.02 44.26
C HIS A 114 1.59 21.21 42.79
N SER A 115 2.16 22.18 42.09
CA SER A 115 1.84 22.38 40.67
C SER A 115 2.64 21.42 39.76
N PHE A 116 2.01 21.00 38.67
CA PHE A 116 2.58 20.06 37.70
C PHE A 116 2.26 20.52 36.28
N LEU A 117 3.28 20.60 35.44
CA LEU A 117 3.14 20.73 34.01
C LEU A 117 3.97 19.64 33.33
N GLY A 118 3.31 18.65 32.76
CA GLY A 118 3.93 17.61 31.95
C GLY A 118 3.60 17.81 30.48
N VAL A 119 4.58 17.67 29.60
CA VAL A 119 4.40 17.68 28.14
C VAL A 119 5.03 16.42 27.53
N PRO A 120 4.40 15.81 26.52
CA PRO A 120 4.95 14.64 25.87
C PRO A 120 6.13 15.03 24.97
N ILE A 121 7.15 14.17 24.94
CA ILE A 121 8.25 14.24 23.98
C ILE A 121 7.85 13.38 22.80
N LEU A 122 7.49 14.02 21.68
CA LEU A 122 6.94 13.34 20.51
C LEU A 122 7.92 13.42 19.33
N ARG A 123 8.05 12.31 18.58
CA ARG A 123 8.73 12.29 17.28
C ARG A 123 7.90 11.54 16.26
N ALA A 124 7.54 12.22 15.18
CA ALA A 124 6.74 11.66 14.09
C ALA A 124 5.46 10.91 14.55
N GLY A 125 4.81 11.41 15.61
CA GLY A 125 3.60 10.83 16.21
C GLY A 125 3.83 9.73 17.25
N ASN A 126 5.07 9.31 17.50
CA ASN A 126 5.39 8.35 18.57
C ASN A 126 5.83 9.10 19.84
N THR A 127 5.32 8.68 21.00
CA THR A 127 5.80 9.16 22.30
C THR A 127 7.16 8.55 22.62
N LEU A 128 8.19 9.39 22.77
CA LEU A 128 9.53 8.99 23.19
C LEU A 128 9.75 9.18 24.69
N GLY A 129 8.91 9.98 25.36
CA GLY A 129 9.09 10.31 26.77
C GLY A 129 8.16 11.44 27.23
N VAL A 130 8.45 11.99 28.41
CA VAL A 130 7.69 13.08 29.02
C VAL A 130 8.66 14.05 29.70
N LEU A 131 8.45 15.34 29.45
CA LEU A 131 9.16 16.44 30.10
C LEU A 131 8.24 17.09 31.14
N VAL A 132 8.70 17.22 32.38
CA VAL A 132 7.89 17.64 33.53
C VAL A 132 8.53 18.84 34.23
N VAL A 133 7.72 19.82 34.65
CA VAL A 133 8.13 20.89 35.56
C VAL A 133 7.16 21.05 36.73
N GLN A 134 7.67 21.38 37.92
CA GLN A 134 6.87 21.49 39.15
C GLN A 134 7.31 22.66 40.04
N ASN A 135 6.38 23.15 40.88
CA ASN A 135 6.66 24.11 41.95
C ASN A 135 5.90 23.75 43.24
N ARG A 136 6.46 24.18 44.38
CA ARG A 136 5.80 24.12 45.69
C ARG A 136 4.59 25.04 45.75
N ALA A 137 4.62 26.16 45.03
CA ALA A 137 3.45 27.04 44.93
C ALA A 137 2.33 26.37 44.12
N LYS A 138 1.08 26.48 44.59
CA LYS A 138 -0.10 26.14 43.80
C LYS A 138 -0.30 27.21 42.73
N ARG A 139 0.09 26.91 41.49
CA ARG A 139 -0.04 27.80 40.33
C ARG A 139 -0.44 27.00 39.10
N ASN A 140 -1.21 27.62 38.21
CA ASN A 140 -1.35 27.13 36.84
C ASN A 140 -0.29 27.82 35.98
N TYR A 141 0.39 27.04 35.14
CA TYR A 141 1.30 27.60 34.14
C TYR A 141 0.47 28.30 33.07
N VAL A 142 0.90 29.47 32.62
CA VAL A 142 0.21 30.20 31.55
C VAL A 142 0.48 29.54 30.19
N GLU A 143 -0.35 29.86 29.20
CA GLU A 143 -0.26 29.26 27.86
C GLU A 143 1.11 29.45 27.22
N GLU A 144 1.72 30.63 27.37
CA GLU A 144 3.08 30.91 26.89
C GLU A 144 4.16 29.97 27.51
N GLU A 145 3.99 29.59 28.78
CA GLU A 145 4.91 28.68 29.49
C GLU A 145 4.71 27.22 29.02
N LEU A 146 3.46 26.81 28.82
CA LEU A 146 3.11 25.51 28.24
C LEU A 146 3.71 25.36 26.85
N GLU A 147 3.54 26.37 25.99
CA GLU A 147 4.07 26.36 24.63
C GLU A 147 5.60 26.32 24.58
N ALA A 148 6.26 27.07 25.46
CA ALA A 148 7.71 27.06 25.58
C ALA A 148 8.25 25.67 25.96
N LEU A 149 7.58 25.00 26.91
CA LEU A 149 7.96 23.67 27.35
C LEU A 149 7.72 22.61 26.27
N GLN A 150 6.58 22.67 25.56
CA GLN A 150 6.32 21.80 24.41
C GLN A 150 7.36 21.97 23.31
N THR A 151 7.74 23.21 23.01
CA THR A 151 8.79 23.50 22.01
C THR A 151 10.13 22.87 22.43
N THR A 152 10.44 22.94 23.72
CA THR A 152 11.65 22.32 24.27
C THR A 152 11.59 20.80 24.20
N ALA A 153 10.44 20.20 24.48
CA ALA A 153 10.21 18.75 24.35
C ALA A 153 10.41 18.25 22.92
N MET A 154 9.99 19.03 21.91
CA MET A 154 10.24 18.71 20.51
C MET A 154 11.74 18.66 20.17
N VAL A 155 12.52 19.62 20.66
CA VAL A 155 13.99 19.63 20.45
C VAL A 155 14.66 18.45 21.18
N LEU A 156 14.18 18.10 22.37
CA LEU A 156 14.64 16.93 23.14
C LEU A 156 14.33 15.60 22.43
N ALA A 157 13.26 15.53 21.64
CA ALA A 157 12.87 14.32 20.92
C ALA A 157 13.96 13.87 19.94
N GLU A 158 14.65 14.81 19.29
CA GLU A 158 15.73 14.47 18.36
C GLU A 158 16.99 13.98 19.09
N LEU A 159 17.29 14.54 20.26
CA LEU A 159 18.37 14.04 21.11
C LEU A 159 18.11 12.60 21.56
N ILE A 160 16.87 12.26 21.96
CA ILE A 160 16.48 10.90 22.33
C ILE A 160 16.54 9.95 21.12
N ALA A 161 16.12 10.41 19.94
CA ALA A 161 16.10 9.60 18.73
C ALA A 161 17.47 9.39 18.07
N SER A 162 18.45 10.24 18.36
CA SER A 162 19.84 10.11 17.85
C SER A 162 20.49 8.77 18.21
N GLY A 163 20.00 8.11 19.27
CA GLY A 163 20.51 6.85 19.80
C GLY A 163 21.72 7.02 20.73
N GLU A 164 22.18 8.24 20.99
CA GLU A 164 23.32 8.51 21.89
C GLU A 164 23.03 8.07 23.33
N LEU A 165 21.75 8.06 23.74
CA LEU A 165 21.30 7.59 25.06
C LEU A 165 21.23 6.06 25.16
N SER A 166 21.07 5.35 24.04
CA SER A 166 21.04 3.88 24.03
C SER A 166 22.38 3.26 24.44
N ALA A 167 23.50 3.96 24.20
CA ALA A 167 24.83 3.47 24.58
C ALA A 167 25.09 3.44 26.11
N LEU A 168 24.23 4.10 26.90
CA LEU A 168 24.33 4.19 28.35
C LEU A 168 23.38 3.24 29.09
N ALA A 169 22.42 2.63 28.38
CA ALA A 169 21.40 1.77 28.94
C ALA A 169 21.88 0.31 29.10
N GLN A 170 21.38 -0.38 30.12
CA GLN A 170 21.58 -1.83 30.23
C GLN A 170 20.79 -2.55 29.11
N PRO A 171 21.27 -3.70 28.59
CA PRO A 171 20.56 -4.46 27.58
C PRO A 171 19.11 -4.75 27.99
N GLY A 172 18.14 -4.38 27.15
CA GLY A 172 16.70 -4.52 27.44
C GLY A 172 16.03 -3.30 28.09
N HIS A 173 16.80 -2.31 28.55
CA HIS A 173 16.31 -1.03 29.07
C HIS A 173 16.65 0.15 28.16
N GLU A 174 16.99 -0.11 26.90
CA GLU A 174 17.35 0.93 25.94
C GLU A 174 16.11 1.78 25.54
N PRO A 175 16.31 3.04 25.11
CA PRO A 175 15.24 3.85 24.53
C PRO A 175 14.58 3.16 23.33
N ALA A 176 13.25 3.14 23.27
CA ALA A 176 12.48 2.41 22.26
C ALA A 176 12.71 2.83 20.78
N ALA A 177 13.50 3.87 20.51
CA ALA A 177 13.61 4.54 19.22
C ALA A 177 14.32 3.73 18.10
N ARG A 178 15.16 2.72 18.42
CA ARG A 178 15.99 1.99 17.41
C ARG A 178 16.00 0.46 17.52
N HIS A 179 14.88 -0.17 17.85
CA HIS A 179 14.82 -1.64 17.98
C HIS A 179 14.33 -2.38 16.74
N SER A 180 14.67 -3.68 16.70
CA SER A 180 14.07 -4.66 15.78
C SER A 180 12.57 -4.70 16.01
N ALA A 181 11.79 -4.54 14.95
CA ALA A 181 10.33 -4.54 15.03
C ALA A 181 9.75 -5.54 14.03
N GLN A 182 8.81 -6.36 14.51
CA GLN A 182 7.96 -7.16 13.64
C GLN A 182 6.58 -6.53 13.58
N LYS A 183 6.04 -6.38 12.37
CA LYS A 183 4.65 -5.97 12.15
C LYS A 183 3.96 -6.94 11.20
N VAL A 184 2.66 -7.06 11.36
CA VAL A 184 1.80 -7.88 10.49
C VAL A 184 0.79 -6.95 9.83
N GLY A 185 0.56 -7.16 8.54
CA GLY A 185 -0.38 -6.42 7.72
C GLY A 185 -1.07 -7.33 6.69
N ALA A 186 -1.82 -6.71 5.79
CA ALA A 186 -2.52 -7.40 4.71
C ALA A 186 -1.55 -7.86 3.60
N ILE A 187 -1.79 -9.06 3.06
CA ILE A 187 -1.03 -9.59 1.93
C ILE A 187 -1.48 -8.91 0.64
N LEU A 188 -0.62 -8.06 0.07
CA LEU A 188 -0.88 -7.40 -1.21
C LEU A 188 -0.33 -8.22 -2.37
N SER A 189 0.92 -8.65 -2.27
CA SER A 189 1.61 -9.44 -3.29
C SER A 189 2.57 -10.43 -2.62
N GLU A 190 2.47 -11.70 -3.01
CA GLU A 190 3.24 -12.78 -2.41
C GLU A 190 4.73 -12.69 -2.77
N GLY A 191 5.58 -13.15 -1.85
CA GLY A 191 7.02 -13.24 -2.07
C GLY A 191 7.84 -12.90 -0.84
N ILE A 192 9.16 -12.97 -0.96
CA ILE A 192 10.08 -12.60 0.12
C ILE A 192 11.11 -11.63 -0.46
N ALA A 193 11.25 -10.48 0.18
CA ALA A 193 12.24 -9.48 -0.14
C ALA A 193 13.14 -9.21 1.06
N LEU A 194 14.45 -9.13 0.84
CA LEU A 194 15.43 -8.63 1.80
C LEU A 194 16.07 -7.39 1.18
N GLY A 195 16.19 -6.33 1.95
CA GLY A 195 16.61 -5.05 1.40
C GLY A 195 16.81 -3.97 2.44
N HIS A 196 16.92 -2.73 1.95
CA HIS A 196 17.06 -1.53 2.77
C HIS A 196 15.91 -0.58 2.51
N VAL A 197 15.45 0.07 3.58
CA VAL A 197 14.32 0.99 3.56
C VAL A 197 14.61 2.20 2.67
N VAL A 198 13.68 2.48 1.77
CA VAL A 198 13.59 3.72 1.00
C VAL A 198 12.20 4.30 1.20
N LEU A 199 12.12 5.52 1.70
CA LEU A 199 10.82 6.18 1.84
C LEU A 199 10.38 6.74 0.48
N HIS A 200 9.18 6.40 0.02
CA HIS A 200 8.62 6.92 -1.24
C HIS A 200 8.56 8.45 -1.24
N GLU A 201 8.25 8.98 -0.07
CA GLU A 201 8.23 10.38 0.26
C GLU A 201 9.11 10.55 1.50
N PRO A 202 10.41 10.86 1.33
CA PRO A 202 11.30 11.00 2.47
C PRO A 202 10.77 12.07 3.40
N ARG A 203 10.78 11.77 4.70
CA ARG A 203 10.50 12.76 5.74
C ARG A 203 11.41 13.96 5.51
N VAL A 204 10.82 15.15 5.52
CA VAL A 204 11.60 16.37 5.53
C VAL A 204 12.30 16.43 6.88
N VAL A 205 13.56 16.02 6.92
CA VAL A 205 14.38 16.06 8.13
C VAL A 205 14.74 17.51 8.40
N ILE A 206 14.17 18.06 9.46
CA ILE A 206 14.51 19.40 9.93
C ILE A 206 15.87 19.31 10.61
N LYS A 207 16.88 19.93 9.98
CA LYS A 207 18.25 19.93 10.52
C LYS A 207 18.43 20.99 11.59
N ASP A 208 17.74 22.12 11.43
CA ASP A 208 17.83 23.28 12.29
C ASP A 208 16.43 23.56 12.83
N TYR A 209 16.22 23.34 14.12
CA TYR A 209 14.92 23.58 14.76
C TYR A 209 14.74 25.04 15.20
N ILE A 210 15.84 25.78 15.36
CA ILE A 210 15.89 27.05 16.08
C ILE A 210 16.33 28.17 15.13
N ALA A 211 15.49 29.19 14.99
CA ALA A 211 15.70 30.29 14.06
C ALA A 211 16.82 31.24 14.50
N GLU A 212 17.70 31.59 13.55
CA GLU A 212 18.72 32.63 13.74
C GLU A 212 18.18 34.04 13.51
N ASP A 213 17.30 34.17 12.52
CA ASP A 213 16.72 35.44 12.08
C ASP A 213 15.20 35.25 11.93
N LEU A 214 14.46 35.69 12.95
CA LEU A 214 13.00 35.55 12.97
C LEU A 214 12.32 36.29 11.82
N PRO A 215 12.64 37.58 11.54
CA PRO A 215 12.10 38.26 10.37
C PRO A 215 12.33 37.49 9.06
N LYS A 216 13.49 36.85 8.90
CA LYS A 216 13.79 36.01 7.74
C LYS A 216 12.91 34.75 7.71
N GLU A 217 12.76 34.04 8.83
CA GLU A 217 11.92 32.82 8.91
C GLU A 217 10.43 33.11 8.69
N ILE A 218 9.92 34.23 9.24
CA ILE A 218 8.55 34.70 8.96
C ILE A 218 8.38 34.95 7.46
N LYS A 219 9.33 35.66 6.83
CA LYS A 219 9.28 35.92 5.39
C LYS A 219 9.37 34.63 4.55
N ARG A 220 10.17 33.64 4.97
CA ARG A 220 10.24 32.32 4.33
C ARG A 220 8.90 31.58 4.41
N LEU A 221 8.30 31.57 5.59
CA LEU A 221 6.98 30.97 5.82
C LEU A 221 5.90 31.64 4.95
N ASP A 222 5.84 32.97 4.94
CA ASP A 222 4.91 33.74 4.12
C ASP A 222 5.06 33.43 2.63
N THR A 223 6.31 33.37 2.15
CA THR A 223 6.62 33.05 0.76
C THR A 223 6.17 31.64 0.39
N ALA A 224 6.40 30.66 1.28
CA ALA A 224 6.01 29.28 1.07
C ALA A 224 4.48 29.09 1.10
N LEU A 225 3.79 29.75 2.02
CA LEU A 225 2.32 29.77 2.09
C LEU A 225 1.71 30.42 0.83
N ALA A 226 2.26 31.53 0.37
CA ALA A 226 1.80 32.18 -0.86
C ALA A 226 2.01 31.28 -2.09
N LYS A 227 3.16 30.60 -2.18
CA LYS A 227 3.45 29.66 -3.27
C LYS A 227 2.54 28.44 -3.23
N LEU A 228 2.31 27.86 -2.05
CA LEU A 228 1.36 26.75 -1.84
C LEU A 228 -0.05 27.12 -2.30
N ARG A 229 -0.56 28.31 -1.90
CA ARG A 229 -1.85 28.82 -2.34
C ARG A 229 -1.91 28.98 -3.87
N ALA A 230 -0.89 29.59 -4.47
CA ALA A 230 -0.81 29.76 -5.91
C ALA A 230 -0.65 28.44 -6.70
N ASP A 231 -0.03 27.42 -6.11
CA ASP A 231 0.04 26.07 -6.69
C ASP A 231 -1.35 25.40 -6.64
N LEU A 232 -2.06 25.50 -5.51
CA LEU A 232 -3.44 24.99 -5.37
C LEU A 232 -4.43 25.70 -6.29
N ASP A 233 -4.36 27.02 -6.39
CA ASP A 233 -5.22 27.80 -7.30
C ASP A 233 -4.95 27.40 -8.76
N ARG A 234 -3.68 27.23 -9.16
CA ARG A 234 -3.34 26.72 -10.51
C ARG A 234 -3.85 25.30 -10.77
N MET A 235 -3.83 24.43 -9.76
CA MET A 235 -4.39 23.07 -9.85
C MET A 235 -5.92 23.08 -9.99
N LEU A 236 -6.60 24.09 -9.43
CA LEU A 236 -8.05 24.28 -9.55
C LEU A 236 -8.47 25.02 -10.83
N GLU A 237 -7.61 25.90 -11.37
CA GLU A 237 -7.83 26.66 -12.60
C GLU A 237 -7.48 25.90 -13.88
N ARG A 238 -6.47 25.02 -13.84
CA ARG A 238 -6.26 24.04 -14.91
C ARG A 238 -7.40 23.04 -14.83
N GLY A 239 -8.36 23.13 -15.75
CA GLY A 239 -9.49 22.20 -15.90
C GLY A 239 -9.11 20.74 -16.24
N ASP A 240 -7.93 20.28 -15.83
CA ASP A 240 -7.49 18.88 -15.81
C ASP A 240 -8.15 18.11 -14.64
N VAL A 241 -8.75 18.81 -13.68
CA VAL A 241 -9.66 18.26 -12.67
C VAL A 241 -11.07 18.52 -13.15
N ALA A 242 -11.81 17.45 -13.48
CA ALA A 242 -13.18 17.53 -14.02
C ALA A 242 -14.06 18.50 -13.20
N GLU A 243 -14.96 19.21 -13.88
CA GLU A 243 -15.96 20.11 -13.28
C GLU A 243 -16.91 19.31 -12.35
N GLY A 244 -16.47 19.01 -11.12
CA GLY A 244 -17.32 18.43 -10.06
C GLY A 244 -17.06 16.96 -9.70
N GLY A 245 -15.85 16.63 -9.24
CA GLY A 245 -15.56 15.32 -8.63
C GLY A 245 -14.88 15.42 -7.25
N GLU A 246 -14.77 14.30 -6.52
CA GLU A 246 -14.12 14.20 -5.19
C GLU A 246 -12.73 14.84 -5.16
N HIS A 247 -11.95 14.75 -6.25
CA HIS A 247 -10.64 15.41 -6.34
C HIS A 247 -10.72 16.94 -6.30
N ARG A 248 -11.77 17.54 -6.88
CA ARG A 248 -11.99 18.97 -6.79
C ARG A 248 -12.49 19.34 -5.39
N GLU A 249 -13.35 18.55 -4.77
CA GLU A 249 -13.76 18.76 -3.38
C GLU A 249 -12.58 18.67 -2.39
N VAL A 250 -11.65 17.74 -2.61
CA VAL A 250 -10.39 17.62 -1.86
C VAL A 250 -9.49 18.83 -2.10
N LEU A 251 -9.31 19.26 -3.35
CA LEU A 251 -8.52 20.46 -3.67
C LEU A 251 -9.18 21.75 -3.17
N GLU A 252 -10.50 21.83 -3.18
CA GLU A 252 -11.27 22.93 -2.59
C GLU A 252 -11.14 22.93 -1.07
N ALA A 253 -11.12 21.76 -0.43
CA ALA A 253 -10.82 21.63 0.99
C ALA A 253 -9.37 22.05 1.29
N TYR A 254 -8.39 21.62 0.49
CA TYR A 254 -6.99 22.05 0.61
C TYR A 254 -6.87 23.56 0.47
N ARG A 255 -7.58 24.15 -0.49
CA ARG A 255 -7.64 25.60 -0.68
C ARG A 255 -8.30 26.29 0.51
N MET A 256 -9.36 25.74 1.07
CA MET A 256 -10.03 26.26 2.26
C MET A 256 -9.07 26.26 3.46
N PHE A 257 -8.37 25.15 3.72
CA PHE A 257 -7.37 25.05 4.79
C PHE A 257 -6.14 25.93 4.54
N ALA A 258 -5.62 26.00 3.32
CA ALA A 258 -4.49 26.86 2.99
C ALA A 258 -4.81 28.35 3.21
N ASN A 259 -6.09 28.74 3.05
CA ASN A 259 -6.57 30.10 3.29
C ASN A 259 -7.10 30.31 4.72
N ASP A 260 -7.10 29.27 5.55
CA ASP A 260 -7.53 29.35 6.94
C ASP A 260 -6.58 30.26 7.74
N GLN A 261 -7.16 31.31 8.32
CA GLN A 261 -6.40 32.30 9.08
C GLN A 261 -5.91 31.73 10.41
N GLY A 262 -6.62 30.78 11.01
CA GLY A 262 -6.21 30.13 12.25
C GLY A 262 -5.00 29.21 12.07
N TRP A 263 -4.94 28.45 10.97
CA TRP A 263 -3.78 27.62 10.62
C TRP A 263 -2.56 28.49 10.33
N SER A 264 -2.73 29.54 9.52
CA SER A 264 -1.67 30.52 9.28
C SER A 264 -1.20 31.18 10.58
N HIS A 265 -2.12 31.57 11.47
CA HIS A 265 -1.78 32.19 12.74
C HIS A 265 -0.95 31.27 13.63
N LYS A 266 -1.37 30.01 13.80
CA LYS A 266 -0.63 28.99 14.57
C LYS A 266 0.78 28.76 14.06
N LEU A 267 0.97 28.75 12.73
CA LEU A 267 2.30 28.64 12.13
C LEU A 267 3.17 29.87 12.46
N HIS A 268 2.60 31.08 12.40
CA HIS A 268 3.30 32.31 12.75
C HIS A 268 3.64 32.40 14.24
N GLU A 269 2.73 31.99 15.12
CA GLU A 269 2.98 31.87 16.56
C GLU A 269 4.11 30.89 16.85
N ALA A 270 4.09 29.71 16.22
CA ALA A 270 5.15 28.73 16.35
C ALA A 270 6.51 29.30 15.89
N VAL A 271 6.59 30.01 14.75
CA VAL A 271 7.84 30.70 14.36
C VAL A 271 8.20 31.79 15.36
N ALA A 272 7.23 32.56 15.86
CA ALA A 272 7.46 33.64 16.83
C ALA A 272 8.07 33.16 18.16
N THR A 273 7.83 31.89 18.54
CA THR A 273 8.47 31.28 19.71
C THR A 273 9.99 31.13 19.56
N GLY A 274 10.53 31.16 18.34
CA GLY A 274 11.96 30.98 18.04
C GLY A 274 12.27 29.79 17.14
N LEU A 275 11.26 29.16 16.54
CA LEU A 275 11.43 28.04 15.61
C LEU A 275 11.72 28.51 14.18
N THR A 276 12.47 27.70 13.43
CA THR A 276 12.53 27.83 11.96
C THR A 276 11.15 27.58 11.34
N ALA A 277 10.92 28.08 10.12
CA ALA A 277 9.65 27.87 9.42
C ALA A 277 9.28 26.38 9.30
N GLU A 278 10.25 25.51 9.07
CA GLU A 278 10.05 24.07 8.96
C GLU A 278 9.61 23.44 10.29
N ALA A 279 10.38 23.68 11.36
CA ALA A 279 10.04 23.21 12.71
C ALA A 279 8.67 23.69 13.20
N ALA A 280 8.26 24.91 12.81
CA ALA A 280 6.94 25.42 13.13
C ALA A 280 5.83 24.61 12.45
N VAL A 281 6.01 24.20 11.19
CA VAL A 281 5.06 23.34 10.47
C VAL A 281 4.98 21.95 11.10
N GLU A 282 6.12 21.34 11.46
CA GLU A 282 6.15 20.03 12.13
C GLU A 282 5.44 20.05 13.48
N ARG A 283 5.66 21.10 14.28
CA ARG A 283 4.98 21.28 15.58
C ARG A 283 3.47 21.37 15.43
N VAL A 284 2.99 22.27 14.56
CA VAL A 284 1.54 22.49 14.37
C VAL A 284 0.85 21.23 13.84
N GLN A 285 1.51 20.46 12.97
CA GLN A 285 1.01 19.16 12.53
C GLN A 285 0.92 18.15 13.67
N SER A 286 2.01 17.98 14.43
CA SER A 286 2.07 17.02 15.55
C SER A 286 1.00 17.31 16.61
N ASP A 287 0.83 18.58 16.98
CA ASP A 287 -0.20 19.02 17.93
C ASP A 287 -1.61 18.76 17.40
N THR A 288 -1.83 18.94 16.09
CA THR A 288 -3.15 18.72 15.49
C THR A 288 -3.47 17.23 15.37
N ARG A 289 -2.49 16.40 15.01
CA ARG A 289 -2.61 14.93 15.00
C ARG A 289 -2.99 14.40 16.37
N ALA A 290 -2.27 14.81 17.42
CA ALA A 290 -2.54 14.38 18.79
C ALA A 290 -3.97 14.72 19.25
N ARG A 291 -4.50 15.89 18.85
CA ARG A 291 -5.90 16.26 19.12
C ARG A 291 -6.91 15.42 18.32
N MET A 292 -6.67 15.21 17.03
CA MET A 292 -7.62 14.58 16.12
C MET A 292 -7.71 13.06 16.29
N LEU A 293 -6.63 12.37 16.71
CA LEU A 293 -6.65 10.93 17.01
C LEU A 293 -7.62 10.55 18.14
N ARG A 294 -8.03 11.51 18.99
CA ARG A 294 -9.06 11.32 20.03
C ARG A 294 -10.47 11.68 19.57
N SER A 295 -10.64 12.19 18.35
CA SER A 295 -11.97 12.44 17.79
C SER A 295 -12.65 11.11 17.44
N THR A 296 -13.82 10.86 18.02
CA THR A 296 -14.64 9.70 17.67
C THR A 296 -15.27 9.84 16.28
N ASP A 297 -15.34 11.07 15.75
CA ASP A 297 -15.94 11.39 14.46
C ASP A 297 -15.05 10.91 13.30
N PRO A 298 -15.54 9.96 12.46
CA PRO A 298 -14.83 9.52 11.25
C PRO A 298 -14.55 10.67 10.27
N TYR A 299 -15.45 11.66 10.15
CA TYR A 299 -15.29 12.79 9.24
C TYR A 299 -14.08 13.66 9.61
N LEU A 300 -13.85 13.88 10.91
CA LEU A 300 -12.69 14.63 11.39
C LEU A 300 -11.37 13.87 11.21
N ARG A 301 -11.41 12.53 11.18
CA ARG A 301 -10.22 11.70 10.89
C ARG A 301 -9.83 11.75 9.42
N ASP A 302 -10.79 11.71 8.50
CA ASP A 302 -10.51 11.88 7.07
C ASP A 302 -9.92 13.27 6.78
N ARG A 303 -10.44 14.32 7.44
CA ARG A 303 -9.90 15.69 7.32
C ARG A 303 -8.54 15.91 7.98
N LEU A 304 -8.14 15.09 8.96
CA LEU A 304 -6.78 15.14 9.50
C LEU A 304 -5.76 14.84 8.40
N HIS A 305 -6.06 13.88 7.53
CA HIS A 305 -5.18 13.47 6.45
C HIS A 305 -4.99 14.57 5.41
N ASP A 306 -6.07 15.31 5.11
CA ASP A 306 -6.01 16.50 4.26
C ASP A 306 -5.04 17.57 4.81
N LEU A 307 -5.10 17.80 6.13
CA LEU A 307 -4.23 18.78 6.80
C LEU A 307 -2.77 18.33 6.84
N GLU A 308 -2.53 17.03 7.02
CA GLU A 308 -1.18 16.44 6.98
C GLU A 308 -0.55 16.60 5.59
N ASP A 309 -1.28 16.28 4.52
CA ASP A 309 -0.77 16.42 3.15
C ASP A 309 -0.43 17.90 2.84
N LEU A 310 -1.32 18.82 3.23
CA LEU A 310 -1.07 20.26 3.09
C LEU A 310 0.21 20.69 3.83
N GLY A 311 0.40 20.18 5.04
CA GLY A 311 1.59 20.43 5.84
C GLY A 311 2.87 19.86 5.23
N TYR A 312 2.83 18.66 4.66
CA TYR A 312 3.97 18.08 3.93
C TYR A 312 4.31 18.87 2.67
N ARG A 313 3.31 19.32 1.91
CA ARG A 313 3.53 20.19 0.74
C ARG A 313 4.19 21.50 1.15
N LEU A 314 3.74 22.13 2.24
CA LEU A 314 4.36 23.34 2.78
C LEU A 314 5.82 23.09 3.18
N MET A 315 6.10 21.98 3.87
CA MET A 315 7.46 21.58 4.25
C MET A 315 8.38 21.38 3.04
N ARG A 316 7.89 20.74 1.97
CA ARG A 316 8.67 20.57 0.72
C ARG A 316 9.00 21.91 0.06
N GLN A 317 8.06 22.84 0.04
CA GLN A 317 8.29 24.19 -0.48
C GLN A 317 9.34 24.95 0.33
N LEU A 318 9.35 24.78 1.65
CA LEU A 318 10.34 25.42 2.54
C LEU A 318 11.75 24.86 2.36
N VAL A 319 11.87 23.55 2.13
CA VAL A 319 13.17 22.85 1.96
C VAL A 319 13.66 22.84 0.50
N GLY A 320 12.78 23.16 -0.46
CA GLY A 320 13.15 23.33 -1.86
C GLY A 320 13.46 22.02 -2.60
N GLN A 321 12.88 20.90 -2.16
CA GLN A 321 13.02 19.59 -2.81
C GLN A 321 11.80 19.27 -3.69
N ASP A 322 12.06 18.90 -4.95
CA ASP A 322 11.06 18.36 -5.87
C ASP A 322 10.65 16.93 -5.49
N HIS A 323 9.52 16.47 -6.04
CA HIS A 323 8.86 15.22 -5.67
C HIS A 323 9.69 13.98 -6.02
N ALA A 324 9.76 13.04 -5.06
CA ALA A 324 10.40 11.71 -5.10
C ALA A 324 11.94 11.70 -5.19
N PRO A 325 12.61 10.70 -4.56
CA PRO A 325 14.04 10.47 -4.78
C PRO A 325 14.29 10.24 -6.27
N SER A 326 15.26 10.98 -6.84
CA SER A 326 15.66 10.81 -8.23
C SER A 326 16.00 9.33 -8.53
N ARG A 327 15.63 8.85 -9.73
CA ARG A 327 15.86 7.45 -10.19
C ARG A 327 17.29 6.95 -9.98
N GLU A 328 18.26 7.86 -9.90
CA GLU A 328 19.69 7.59 -9.78
C GLU A 328 20.14 7.23 -8.34
N GLN A 329 19.31 7.46 -7.32
CA GLN A 329 19.66 7.31 -5.89
C GLN A 329 19.13 6.04 -5.20
N LEU A 330 18.40 5.17 -5.91
CA LEU A 330 17.87 3.92 -5.32
C LEU A 330 19.00 2.91 -5.07
N PRO A 331 19.13 2.34 -3.85
CA PRO A 331 20.03 1.21 -3.60
C PRO A 331 19.56 -0.05 -4.35
N ASP A 332 20.48 -0.98 -4.66
CA ASP A 332 20.22 -2.18 -5.48
C ASP A 332 19.20 -3.17 -4.85
N ASN A 333 18.94 -3.04 -3.56
CA ASN A 333 17.96 -3.82 -2.80
C ASN A 333 16.96 -2.91 -2.06
N ALA A 334 16.40 -1.93 -2.75
CA ALA A 334 15.44 -1.00 -2.18
C ALA A 334 14.12 -1.68 -1.80
N ILE A 335 13.65 -1.45 -0.58
CA ILE A 335 12.30 -1.77 -0.13
C ILE A 335 11.59 -0.45 0.13
N VAL A 336 10.58 -0.16 -0.68
CA VAL A 336 9.89 1.13 -0.62
C VAL A 336 8.81 1.08 0.46
N ILE A 337 8.89 2.00 1.40
CA ILE A 337 7.86 2.22 2.40
C ILE A 337 7.12 3.50 2.06
N ALA A 338 5.80 3.44 2.02
CA ALA A 338 4.94 4.59 1.80
C ALA A 338 3.71 4.50 2.70
N ARG A 339 3.05 5.64 2.89
CA ARG A 339 1.73 5.65 3.49
C ARG A 339 0.72 5.05 2.51
N ALA A 340 0.53 5.74 1.39
CA ALA A 340 -0.23 5.29 0.23
C ALA A 340 0.60 5.47 -1.03
N MET A 341 0.25 4.77 -2.10
CA MET A 341 0.94 4.89 -3.39
C MET A 341 -0.03 4.62 -4.54
N GLY A 342 0.03 5.47 -5.57
CA GLY A 342 -0.69 5.24 -6.82
C GLY A 342 0.05 4.26 -7.75
N PRO A 343 -0.65 3.58 -8.68
CA PRO A 343 -0.04 2.62 -9.60
C PRO A 343 1.02 3.25 -10.53
N ALA A 344 0.85 4.52 -10.91
CA ALA A 344 1.82 5.25 -11.72
C ALA A 344 3.14 5.48 -10.95
N ALA A 345 3.05 5.88 -9.69
CA ALA A 345 4.21 6.12 -8.84
C ALA A 345 5.06 4.86 -8.64
N LEU A 346 4.44 3.67 -8.57
CA LEU A 346 5.16 2.40 -8.53
C LEU A 346 5.97 2.13 -9.81
N LEU A 347 5.46 2.54 -10.97
CA LEU A 347 6.12 2.33 -12.26
C LEU A 347 7.32 3.26 -12.50
N ASP A 348 7.43 4.35 -11.73
CA ASP A 348 8.55 5.30 -11.83
C ASP A 348 9.85 4.72 -11.25
N TYR A 349 9.74 3.76 -10.32
CA TYR A 349 10.87 3.07 -9.70
C TYR A 349 11.62 2.14 -10.65
N ASP A 350 12.94 2.03 -10.47
CA ASP A 350 13.75 1.05 -11.21
C ASP A 350 13.42 -0.38 -10.73
N ARG A 351 12.81 -1.18 -11.62
CA ARG A 351 12.44 -2.58 -11.39
C ARG A 351 13.62 -3.47 -10.98
N LYS A 352 14.84 -3.16 -11.41
CA LYS A 352 16.02 -3.99 -11.06
C LYS A 352 16.42 -3.80 -9.59
N ARG A 353 16.13 -2.62 -9.04
CA ARG A 353 16.54 -2.20 -7.70
C ARG A 353 15.42 -2.32 -6.67
N LEU A 354 14.16 -2.14 -7.09
CA LEU A 354 13.00 -2.30 -6.23
C LEU A 354 12.74 -3.78 -5.92
N ARG A 355 12.83 -4.15 -4.65
CA ARG A 355 12.68 -5.54 -4.18
C ARG A 355 11.42 -5.80 -3.38
N GLY A 356 10.79 -4.78 -2.79
CA GLY A 356 9.57 -4.96 -2.01
C GLY A 356 8.88 -3.64 -1.70
N ILE A 357 7.63 -3.72 -1.26
CA ILE A 357 6.79 -2.56 -0.92
C ILE A 357 6.11 -2.79 0.43
N VAL A 358 6.07 -1.77 1.27
CA VAL A 358 5.29 -1.74 2.51
C VAL A 358 4.39 -0.51 2.49
N LEU A 359 3.08 -0.71 2.66
CA LEU A 359 2.10 0.37 2.68
C LEU A 359 1.36 0.43 4.00
N GLU A 360 1.10 1.63 4.48
CA GLU A 360 0.18 1.87 5.58
C GLU A 360 -1.27 1.70 5.13
N GLU A 361 -1.59 2.22 3.95
CA GLU A 361 -2.89 2.14 3.31
C GLU A 361 -2.76 1.30 2.03
N GLY A 362 -3.49 0.19 1.98
CA GLY A 362 -3.49 -0.66 0.81
C GLY A 362 -4.15 -1.99 1.12
N THR A 363 -5.29 -2.24 0.48
CA THR A 363 -5.99 -3.52 0.57
C THR A 363 -5.53 -4.47 -0.54
N ALA A 364 -5.84 -5.76 -0.40
CA ALA A 364 -5.53 -6.79 -1.40
C ALA A 364 -6.10 -6.50 -2.81
N ASN A 365 -7.12 -5.63 -2.91
CA ASN A 365 -7.76 -5.22 -4.16
C ASN A 365 -7.34 -3.83 -4.64
N SER A 366 -6.51 -3.10 -3.88
CA SER A 366 -6.03 -1.79 -4.32
C SER A 366 -5.22 -1.89 -5.61
N HIS A 367 -5.25 -0.82 -6.42
CA HIS A 367 -4.61 -0.81 -7.73
C HIS A 367 -3.10 -1.06 -7.67
N VAL A 368 -2.44 -0.57 -6.62
CA VAL A 368 -1.01 -0.81 -6.38
C VAL A 368 -0.73 -2.29 -6.12
N SER A 369 -1.62 -3.02 -5.45
CA SER A 369 -1.51 -4.48 -5.24
C SER A 369 -1.58 -5.26 -6.56
N ILE A 370 -2.45 -4.84 -7.49
CA ILE A 370 -2.56 -5.46 -8.81
C ILE A 370 -1.27 -5.27 -9.60
N VAL A 371 -0.72 -4.05 -9.60
CA VAL A 371 0.54 -3.74 -10.30
C VAL A 371 1.73 -4.45 -9.64
N ALA A 372 1.82 -4.46 -8.30
CA ALA A 372 2.87 -5.18 -7.58
C ALA A 372 2.88 -6.68 -7.90
N ARG A 373 1.70 -7.32 -7.96
CA ARG A 373 1.56 -8.72 -8.39
C ARG A 373 2.00 -8.94 -9.83
N ALA A 374 1.61 -8.06 -10.75
CA ALA A 374 2.02 -8.13 -12.14
C ALA A 374 3.55 -8.00 -12.30
N LEU A 375 4.17 -7.12 -11.51
CA LEU A 375 5.63 -6.92 -11.51
C LEU A 375 6.40 -8.03 -10.76
N GLY A 376 5.71 -8.86 -9.97
CA GLY A 376 6.31 -9.88 -9.13
C GLY A 376 7.04 -9.32 -7.90
N ILE A 377 6.63 -8.15 -7.43
CA ILE A 377 7.22 -7.46 -6.28
C ILE A 377 6.44 -7.85 -5.02
N PRO A 378 7.08 -8.44 -4.00
CA PRO A 378 6.47 -8.70 -2.70
C PRO A 378 5.94 -7.42 -2.06
N ALA A 379 4.70 -7.45 -1.57
CA ALA A 379 4.07 -6.27 -0.99
C ALA A 379 3.17 -6.61 0.20
N VAL A 380 3.27 -5.82 1.27
CA VAL A 380 2.44 -5.88 2.47
C VAL A 380 1.79 -4.52 2.69
N GLY A 381 0.49 -4.52 2.96
CA GLY A 381 -0.34 -3.32 3.16
C GLY A 381 -0.95 -3.30 4.55
N GLU A 382 -1.72 -2.26 4.88
CA GLU A 382 -2.38 -2.13 6.19
C GLU A 382 -1.39 -2.22 7.37
N VAL A 383 -0.17 -1.72 7.20
CA VAL A 383 0.86 -1.66 8.26
C VAL A 383 0.75 -0.31 8.98
N PRO A 384 0.20 -0.23 10.20
CA PRO A 384 -0.02 1.05 10.86
C PRO A 384 1.27 1.85 11.05
N ASN A 385 1.25 3.14 10.70
CA ASN A 385 2.42 4.03 10.75
C ASN A 385 3.65 3.48 10.00
N ALA A 386 3.46 2.84 8.84
CA ALA A 386 4.56 2.22 8.08
C ALA A 386 5.75 3.18 7.84
N PRO A 387 5.57 4.45 7.45
CA PRO A 387 6.70 5.38 7.29
C PRO A 387 7.41 5.74 8.60
N GLY A 388 6.82 5.44 9.76
CA GLY A 388 7.35 5.77 11.09
C GLY A 388 7.94 4.64 11.88
N ILE A 389 7.90 3.41 11.38
CA ILE A 389 8.54 2.26 12.03
C ILE A 389 10.01 2.08 11.62
N ALA A 390 10.48 2.75 10.57
CA ALA A 390 11.83 2.57 10.03
C ALA A 390 12.42 3.88 9.48
N ASP A 391 13.74 3.99 9.54
CA ASP A 391 14.49 5.11 8.96
C ASP A 391 15.09 4.71 7.59
N PRO A 392 15.34 5.66 6.67
CA PRO A 392 16.02 5.37 5.41
C PRO A 392 17.35 4.64 5.63
N GLY A 393 17.55 3.54 4.91
CA GLY A 393 18.74 2.70 5.02
C GLY A 393 18.66 1.57 6.05
N ASP A 394 17.61 1.51 6.89
CA ASP A 394 17.42 0.37 7.80
C ASP A 394 17.28 -0.93 7.01
N ALA A 395 17.89 -2.02 7.53
CA ALA A 395 17.66 -3.36 6.99
C ALA A 395 16.20 -3.77 7.22
N ILE A 396 15.54 -4.30 6.21
CA ILE A 396 14.15 -4.74 6.30
C ILE A 396 13.90 -6.01 5.48
N ILE A 397 13.05 -6.88 6.02
CA ILE A 397 12.54 -8.08 5.34
C ILE A 397 11.03 -7.93 5.16
N VAL A 398 10.55 -8.19 3.95
CA VAL A 398 9.13 -8.23 3.62
C VAL A 398 8.76 -9.66 3.23
N ASP A 399 7.96 -10.34 4.06
CA ASP A 399 7.35 -11.62 3.74
C ASP A 399 5.90 -11.40 3.32
N GLY A 400 5.72 -11.13 2.02
CA GLY A 400 4.40 -11.02 1.39
C GLY A 400 3.61 -12.33 1.38
N THR A 401 4.19 -13.45 1.83
CA THR A 401 3.48 -14.74 1.94
C THR A 401 2.72 -14.85 3.26
N SER A 402 3.30 -14.33 4.34
CA SER A 402 2.71 -14.32 5.69
C SER A 402 2.12 -12.95 6.08
N GLY A 403 2.29 -11.93 5.23
CA GLY A 403 1.88 -10.55 5.53
C GLY A 403 2.74 -9.90 6.62
N SER A 404 3.97 -10.41 6.84
CA SER A 404 4.84 -9.94 7.93
C SER A 404 6.00 -9.11 7.41
N ILE A 405 6.39 -8.08 8.16
CA ILE A 405 7.61 -7.31 7.92
C ILE A 405 8.51 -7.35 9.16
N TYR A 406 9.82 -7.33 8.93
CA TYR A 406 10.84 -7.29 9.98
C TYR A 406 11.78 -6.12 9.71
N VAL A 407 11.68 -5.08 10.53
CA VAL A 407 12.55 -3.89 10.47
C VAL A 407 13.72 -4.12 11.42
N ARG A 408 14.94 -3.84 10.97
CA ARG A 408 16.20 -4.08 11.70
C ARG A 408 16.29 -5.50 12.28
N PRO A 409 16.07 -6.55 11.47
CA PRO A 409 16.04 -7.93 11.96
C PRO A 409 17.37 -8.36 12.58
N SER A 410 17.32 -9.32 13.51
CA SER A 410 18.53 -9.97 14.00
C SER A 410 19.21 -10.80 12.89
N GLN A 411 20.51 -11.05 13.03
CA GLN A 411 21.27 -11.86 12.07
C GLN A 411 20.71 -13.28 11.91
N GLU A 412 20.13 -13.85 12.98
CA GLU A 412 19.49 -15.18 12.92
C GLU A 412 18.25 -15.18 12.01
N VAL A 413 17.41 -14.14 12.16
CA VAL A 413 16.21 -13.96 11.31
C VAL A 413 16.64 -13.71 9.86
N GLU A 414 17.63 -12.85 9.64
CA GLU A 414 18.15 -12.55 8.31
C GLU A 414 18.69 -13.82 7.62
N ALA A 415 19.49 -14.64 8.32
CA ALA A 415 20.02 -15.89 7.79
C ALA A 415 18.92 -16.90 7.43
N ALA A 416 17.90 -17.05 8.28
CA ALA A 416 16.77 -17.95 8.02
C ALA A 416 15.99 -17.55 6.76
N PHE A 417 15.72 -16.25 6.58
CA PHE A 417 15.05 -15.74 5.40
C PHE A 417 15.93 -15.80 4.14
N ALA A 418 17.24 -15.56 4.27
CA ALA A 418 18.18 -15.70 3.16
C ALA A 418 18.24 -17.14 2.63
N GLU A 419 18.21 -18.15 3.50
CA GLU A 419 18.13 -19.55 3.08
C GLU A 419 16.79 -19.88 2.39
N ARG A 420 15.66 -19.35 2.89
CA ARG A 420 14.35 -19.49 2.20
C ARG A 420 14.40 -18.89 0.79
N VAL A 421 15.02 -17.72 0.62
CA VAL A 421 15.20 -17.09 -0.70
C VAL A 421 16.11 -17.92 -1.60
N ARG A 422 17.23 -18.44 -1.10
CA ARG A 422 18.13 -19.33 -1.86
C ARG A 422 17.43 -20.59 -2.32
N PHE A 423 16.63 -21.22 -1.46
CA PHE A 423 15.85 -22.41 -1.81
C PHE A 423 14.83 -22.09 -2.93
N ARG A 424 14.13 -20.96 -2.84
CA ARG A 424 13.21 -20.49 -3.88
C ARG A 424 13.92 -20.20 -5.20
N ALA A 425 15.09 -19.57 -5.16
CA ALA A 425 15.91 -19.31 -6.35
C ALA A 425 16.38 -20.60 -7.03
N ARG A 426 16.76 -21.63 -6.26
CA ARG A 426 17.09 -22.96 -6.80
C ARG A 426 15.90 -23.60 -7.51
N ARG A 427 14.70 -23.57 -6.91
CA ARG A 427 13.46 -24.05 -7.55
C ARG A 427 13.16 -23.25 -8.83
N GLN A 428 13.32 -21.93 -8.80
CA GLN A 428 13.11 -21.10 -10.00
C GLN A 428 14.06 -21.47 -11.14
N ALA A 429 15.33 -21.76 -10.83
CA ALA A 429 16.30 -22.22 -11.82
C ALA A 429 15.90 -23.58 -12.43
N GLN A 430 15.36 -24.51 -11.62
CA GLN A 430 14.81 -25.77 -12.11
C GLN A 430 13.62 -25.53 -13.06
N TYR A 431 12.74 -24.59 -12.74
CA TYR A 431 11.60 -24.25 -13.60
C TYR A 431 12.03 -23.57 -14.90
N LEU A 432 13.05 -22.70 -14.87
CA LEU A 432 13.63 -22.11 -16.07
C LEU A 432 14.21 -23.17 -17.00
N ALA A 433 14.78 -24.25 -16.46
CA ALA A 433 15.24 -25.38 -17.26
C ALA A 433 14.08 -26.11 -17.98
N LEU A 434 12.84 -25.98 -17.53
CA LEU A 434 11.64 -26.53 -18.19
C LEU A 434 11.08 -25.62 -19.29
N ARG A 435 11.62 -24.42 -19.49
CA ARG A 435 11.10 -23.40 -20.43
C ARG A 435 10.82 -23.97 -21.82
N ASP A 436 11.78 -24.65 -22.42
CA ASP A 436 11.69 -25.11 -23.82
C ASP A 436 11.12 -26.53 -23.95
N ARG A 437 10.84 -27.22 -22.83
CA ARG A 437 10.28 -28.58 -22.84
C ARG A 437 8.80 -28.53 -23.32
N PRO A 438 8.35 -29.40 -24.23
CA PRO A 438 6.94 -29.47 -24.61
C PRO A 438 6.05 -29.79 -23.40
N CYS A 439 4.96 -29.04 -23.23
CA CYS A 439 4.01 -29.23 -22.14
C CYS A 439 3.00 -30.33 -22.48
N VAL A 440 3.36 -31.58 -22.15
CA VAL A 440 2.58 -32.79 -22.42
C VAL A 440 2.55 -33.64 -21.15
N THR A 441 1.37 -34.13 -20.78
CA THR A 441 1.18 -35.03 -19.63
C THR A 441 1.81 -36.40 -19.86
N LYS A 442 2.00 -37.20 -18.80
CA LYS A 442 2.52 -38.58 -18.90
C LYS A 442 1.68 -39.47 -19.82
N ASP A 443 0.37 -39.24 -19.86
CA ASP A 443 -0.57 -39.96 -20.73
C ASP A 443 -0.73 -39.34 -22.14
N GLY A 444 0.12 -38.36 -22.49
CA GLY A 444 0.25 -37.84 -23.86
C GLY A 444 -0.68 -36.67 -24.22
N GLN A 445 -1.36 -36.06 -23.25
CA GLN A 445 -2.24 -34.92 -23.49
C GLN A 445 -1.44 -33.63 -23.57
N LYS A 446 -1.56 -32.89 -24.68
CA LYS A 446 -0.95 -31.56 -24.81
C LYS A 446 -1.74 -30.55 -23.99
N VAL A 447 -1.03 -29.73 -23.20
CA VAL A 447 -1.61 -28.63 -22.42
C VAL A 447 -0.91 -27.32 -22.80
N GLU A 448 -1.68 -26.34 -23.25
CA GLU A 448 -1.19 -25.02 -23.60
C GLU A 448 -1.17 -24.12 -22.37
N LEU A 449 0.04 -23.69 -21.98
CA LEU A 449 0.24 -22.73 -20.90
C LEU A 449 0.56 -21.36 -21.50
N MET A 450 -0.34 -20.41 -21.27
CA MET A 450 -0.24 -19.03 -21.73
C MET A 450 -0.05 -18.09 -20.52
N ILE A 451 0.32 -16.85 -20.79
CA ILE A 451 0.42 -15.83 -19.75
C ILE A 451 -0.75 -14.85 -19.79
N ASN A 452 -1.12 -14.37 -18.61
CA ASN A 452 -1.91 -13.17 -18.39
C ASN A 452 -0.96 -11.96 -18.47
N ALA A 453 -1.36 -10.94 -19.23
CA ALA A 453 -0.63 -9.69 -19.37
C ALA A 453 -1.62 -8.51 -19.34
N GLY A 454 -1.13 -7.30 -19.17
CA GLY A 454 -1.94 -6.09 -19.36
C GLY A 454 -1.15 -4.80 -19.57
N LEU A 455 0.17 -4.85 -19.43
CA LEU A 455 1.08 -3.75 -19.71
C LEU A 455 2.21 -4.19 -20.64
N ALA A 456 2.87 -3.23 -21.30
CA ALA A 456 4.02 -3.51 -22.16
C ALA A 456 5.19 -4.18 -21.41
N ILE A 457 5.28 -3.95 -20.09
CA ILE A 457 6.31 -4.52 -19.22
C ILE A 457 6.16 -6.04 -19.02
N ASP A 458 4.99 -6.60 -19.35
CA ASP A 458 4.72 -8.04 -19.24
C ASP A 458 5.23 -8.82 -20.47
N LEU A 459 5.49 -8.14 -21.59
CA LEU A 459 5.82 -8.77 -22.87
C LEU A 459 7.12 -9.60 -22.87
N PRO A 460 8.21 -9.18 -22.20
CA PRO A 460 9.42 -10.01 -22.10
C PRO A 460 9.15 -11.39 -21.48
N HIS A 461 8.13 -11.51 -20.63
CA HIS A 461 7.80 -12.77 -19.97
C HIS A 461 7.32 -13.87 -20.96
N ILE A 462 6.91 -13.51 -22.18
CA ILE A 462 6.57 -14.49 -23.23
C ILE A 462 7.80 -15.35 -23.58
N GLU A 463 8.96 -14.72 -23.69
CA GLU A 463 10.22 -15.39 -24.00
C GLU A 463 10.81 -16.04 -22.75
N ASP A 464 10.84 -15.33 -21.63
CA ASP A 464 11.43 -15.83 -20.37
C ASP A 464 10.81 -17.15 -19.92
N THR A 465 9.49 -17.29 -20.08
CA THR A 465 8.73 -18.45 -19.60
C THR A 465 8.50 -19.50 -20.67
N GLY A 466 8.80 -19.20 -21.95
CA GLY A 466 8.50 -20.11 -23.06
C GLY A 466 7.01 -20.35 -23.24
N SER A 467 6.17 -19.34 -22.94
CA SER A 467 4.71 -19.49 -22.98
C SER A 467 4.20 -19.78 -24.40
N ALA A 468 3.06 -20.44 -24.48
CA ALA A 468 2.38 -20.73 -25.75
C ALA A 468 1.76 -19.47 -26.39
N GLY A 469 1.66 -18.36 -25.65
CA GLY A 469 1.07 -17.09 -26.07
C GLY A 469 0.52 -16.29 -24.90
N ILE A 470 -0.34 -15.32 -25.21
CA ILE A 470 -1.07 -14.50 -24.24
C ILE A 470 -2.53 -14.93 -24.25
N GLY A 471 -2.97 -15.61 -23.19
CA GLY A 471 -4.34 -16.12 -23.07
C GLY A 471 -5.33 -15.07 -22.57
N LEU A 472 -4.82 -14.01 -21.95
CA LEU A 472 -5.58 -12.84 -21.55
C LEU A 472 -4.68 -11.61 -21.54
N PHE A 473 -4.94 -10.66 -22.44
CA PHE A 473 -4.42 -9.31 -22.37
C PHE A 473 -5.49 -8.38 -21.79
N ARG A 474 -5.29 -7.93 -20.55
CA ARG A 474 -6.16 -6.99 -19.83
C ARG A 474 -5.92 -5.58 -20.34
N THR A 475 -6.89 -5.02 -21.06
CA THR A 475 -6.73 -3.70 -21.65
C THR A 475 -6.93 -2.58 -20.64
N GLU A 476 -7.55 -2.87 -19.50
CA GLU A 476 -7.94 -1.88 -18.48
C GLU A 476 -6.75 -1.22 -17.79
N LEU A 477 -5.63 -1.94 -17.62
CA LEU A 477 -4.47 -1.41 -16.91
C LEU A 477 -3.90 -0.14 -17.57
N GLN A 478 -3.98 -0.05 -18.91
CA GLN A 478 -3.59 1.15 -19.64
C GLN A 478 -4.47 2.36 -19.29
N PHE A 479 -5.75 2.14 -19.05
CA PHE A 479 -6.71 3.19 -18.68
C PHE A 479 -6.47 3.62 -17.22
N MET A 480 -6.16 2.68 -16.34
CA MET A 480 -5.95 2.95 -14.91
C MET A 480 -4.66 3.70 -14.60
N VAL A 481 -3.60 3.47 -15.38
CA VAL A 481 -2.28 4.10 -15.18
C VAL A 481 -2.21 5.50 -15.81
N GLY A 482 -3.07 5.78 -16.80
CA GLY A 482 -3.10 7.06 -17.50
C GLY A 482 -3.65 8.21 -16.65
N GLN A 483 -3.14 9.43 -16.87
CA GLN A 483 -3.71 10.66 -16.30
C GLN A 483 -5.00 11.10 -17.01
N SER A 484 -5.26 10.56 -18.22
CA SER A 484 -6.44 10.85 -19.02
C SER A 484 -6.82 9.64 -19.85
N LEU A 485 -8.04 9.67 -20.43
CA LEU A 485 -8.54 8.59 -21.28
C LEU A 485 -7.57 8.34 -22.47
N PRO A 486 -7.03 7.12 -22.62
CA PRO A 486 -6.03 6.85 -23.65
C PRO A 486 -6.63 6.99 -25.04
N ARG A 487 -5.97 7.79 -25.89
CA ARG A 487 -6.42 8.02 -27.26
C ARG A 487 -6.36 6.73 -28.06
N THR A 488 -7.20 6.62 -29.08
CA THR A 488 -7.21 5.46 -29.99
C THR A 488 -5.84 5.19 -30.64
N SER A 489 -5.04 6.24 -30.89
CA SER A 489 -3.67 6.10 -31.38
C SER A 489 -2.74 5.40 -30.39
N ASP A 490 -2.88 5.71 -29.10
CA ASP A 490 -2.04 5.18 -28.03
C ASP A 490 -2.41 3.72 -27.75
N GLN A 491 -3.70 3.39 -27.80
CA GLN A 491 -4.20 2.01 -27.77
C GLN A 491 -3.68 1.20 -28.97
N LEU A 492 -3.77 1.75 -30.19
CA LEU A 492 -3.26 1.10 -31.40
C LEU A 492 -1.76 0.80 -31.31
N ALA A 493 -0.96 1.77 -30.82
CA ALA A 493 0.47 1.59 -30.64
C ALA A 493 0.76 0.44 -29.66
N LEU A 494 0.09 0.42 -28.50
CA LEU A 494 0.23 -0.66 -27.52
C LEU A 494 -0.13 -2.02 -28.12
N TYR A 495 -1.29 -2.15 -28.76
CA TYR A 495 -1.75 -3.44 -29.30
C TYR A 495 -0.83 -3.96 -30.41
N ARG A 496 -0.22 -3.08 -31.20
CA ARG A 496 0.83 -3.47 -32.16
C ARG A 496 2.07 -4.00 -31.45
N THR A 497 2.58 -3.28 -30.45
CA THR A 497 3.72 -3.73 -29.65
C THR A 497 3.48 -5.11 -29.03
N VAL A 498 2.27 -5.35 -28.53
CA VAL A 498 1.87 -6.65 -27.95
C VAL A 498 1.89 -7.75 -29.02
N LEU A 499 1.28 -7.52 -30.19
CA LEU A 499 1.25 -8.47 -31.30
C LEU A 499 2.65 -8.73 -31.88
N ASP A 500 3.50 -7.69 -31.97
CA ASP A 500 4.87 -7.81 -32.44
C ASP A 500 5.71 -8.66 -31.48
N ALA A 501 5.59 -8.44 -30.17
CA ALA A 501 6.29 -9.23 -29.16
C ALA A 501 5.82 -10.69 -29.10
N ALA A 502 4.54 -10.96 -29.38
CA ALA A 502 4.01 -12.32 -29.43
C ALA A 502 4.42 -13.09 -30.70
N GLY A 503 4.80 -12.37 -31.77
CA GLY A 503 5.16 -12.97 -33.06
C GLY A 503 3.99 -13.77 -33.65
N THR A 504 4.18 -15.08 -33.83
CA THR A 504 3.13 -15.99 -34.34
C THR A 504 2.26 -16.60 -33.23
N LYS A 505 2.57 -16.34 -31.96
CA LYS A 505 1.81 -16.90 -30.83
C LYS A 505 0.46 -16.17 -30.69
N PRO A 506 -0.63 -16.87 -30.30
CA PRO A 506 -1.93 -16.24 -30.13
C PRO A 506 -1.93 -15.20 -29.00
N VAL A 507 -2.69 -14.12 -29.21
CA VAL A 507 -2.98 -13.09 -28.21
C VAL A 507 -4.47 -12.89 -28.14
N THR A 508 -5.04 -13.12 -26.95
CA THR A 508 -6.45 -12.86 -26.66
C THR A 508 -6.62 -11.54 -25.94
N PHE A 509 -7.11 -10.52 -26.64
CA PHE A 509 -7.42 -9.22 -26.05
C PHE A 509 -8.81 -9.25 -25.40
N ARG A 510 -8.88 -8.85 -24.13
CA ARG A 510 -10.15 -8.58 -23.47
C ARG A 510 -10.49 -7.10 -23.63
N THR A 511 -11.68 -6.80 -24.15
CA THR A 511 -12.16 -5.41 -24.20
C THR A 511 -12.33 -4.84 -22.80
N LEU A 512 -12.43 -3.52 -22.72
CA LEU A 512 -12.43 -2.75 -21.48
C LEU A 512 -13.42 -3.28 -20.41
N ASP A 513 -12.89 -3.81 -19.30
CA ASP A 513 -13.55 -4.23 -18.05
C ASP A 513 -13.31 -3.22 -16.91
N ILE A 514 -13.79 -1.99 -17.10
CA ILE A 514 -13.79 -0.92 -16.09
C ILE A 514 -15.19 -0.70 -15.53
N GLY A 515 -15.29 0.05 -14.43
CA GLY A 515 -16.53 0.21 -13.68
C GLY A 515 -16.58 -0.75 -12.51
N GLY A 516 -17.42 -0.43 -11.53
CA GLY A 516 -17.42 -1.13 -10.27
C GLY A 516 -16.33 -0.62 -9.31
N ASP A 517 -15.50 -1.55 -8.83
CA ASP A 517 -14.37 -1.32 -7.92
C ASP A 517 -13.15 -0.63 -8.58
N LYS A 518 -13.14 -0.53 -9.91
CA LYS A 518 -12.01 -0.03 -10.70
C LYS A 518 -12.25 1.41 -11.15
N ALA A 519 -12.11 2.35 -10.22
CA ALA A 519 -12.25 3.78 -10.50
C ALA A 519 -11.13 4.28 -11.42
N LEU A 520 -11.49 5.07 -12.43
CA LEU A 520 -10.54 5.78 -13.28
C LEU A 520 -10.40 7.22 -12.77
N PRO A 521 -9.17 7.73 -12.53
CA PRO A 521 -8.96 9.04 -11.90
C PRO A 521 -9.61 10.23 -12.64
N TYR A 522 -9.85 10.06 -13.94
CA TYR A 522 -10.33 11.10 -14.86
C TYR A 522 -11.77 10.89 -15.35
N MET A 523 -12.50 9.89 -14.82
CA MET A 523 -13.92 9.70 -15.09
C MET A 523 -14.72 9.94 -13.81
N GLU A 524 -15.86 10.62 -13.92
CA GLU A 524 -16.81 10.72 -12.80
C GLU A 524 -17.18 9.31 -12.31
N ALA A 525 -16.85 9.03 -11.04
CA ALA A 525 -17.22 7.79 -10.40
C ALA A 525 -18.74 7.80 -10.18
N VAL A 526 -19.44 6.92 -10.88
CA VAL A 526 -20.83 6.63 -10.54
C VAL A 526 -20.79 5.82 -9.25
N ILE A 527 -21.21 6.43 -8.14
CA ILE A 527 -21.32 5.74 -6.86
C ILE A 527 -22.49 4.76 -6.98
N GLU A 528 -22.17 3.47 -6.99
CA GLU A 528 -23.13 2.38 -6.99
C GLU A 528 -23.09 1.67 -5.64
N GLU A 529 -24.25 1.29 -5.09
CA GLU A 529 -24.29 0.50 -3.84
C GLU A 529 -23.56 -0.84 -3.99
N ASN A 530 -23.63 -1.45 -5.19
CA ASN A 530 -23.04 -2.75 -5.49
C ASN A 530 -22.23 -2.69 -6.79
N PRO A 531 -21.02 -2.11 -6.75
CA PRO A 531 -20.24 -1.84 -7.96
C PRO A 531 -19.89 -3.12 -8.76
N ALA A 532 -19.73 -4.26 -8.08
CA ALA A 532 -19.51 -5.56 -8.71
C ALA A 532 -20.69 -6.06 -9.55
N LEU A 533 -21.92 -5.67 -9.20
CA LEU A 533 -23.16 -6.07 -9.89
C LEU A 533 -23.67 -4.99 -10.86
N GLY A 534 -23.02 -3.82 -10.88
CA GLY A 534 -23.51 -2.60 -11.50
C GLY A 534 -23.05 -2.35 -12.95
N TRP A 535 -22.86 -1.08 -13.26
CA TRP A 535 -22.59 -0.53 -14.58
C TRP A 535 -21.11 -0.60 -14.95
N ARG A 536 -20.68 -1.80 -15.38
CA ARG A 536 -19.28 -2.08 -15.72
C ARG A 536 -19.11 -2.85 -17.03
N ALA A 537 -17.88 -2.88 -17.51
CA ALA A 537 -17.43 -3.75 -18.59
C ALA A 537 -18.26 -3.61 -19.87
N ILE A 538 -18.81 -4.71 -20.40
CA ILE A 538 -19.58 -4.66 -21.65
C ILE A 538 -20.82 -3.76 -21.55
N ARG A 539 -21.45 -3.65 -20.37
CA ARG A 539 -22.65 -2.81 -20.18
C ARG A 539 -22.32 -1.35 -20.43
N LEU A 540 -21.25 -0.87 -19.80
CA LEU A 540 -20.67 0.45 -20.08
C LEU A 540 -20.31 0.59 -21.56
N GLY A 541 -19.68 -0.43 -22.14
CA GLY A 541 -19.28 -0.42 -23.56
C GLY A 541 -20.44 -0.33 -24.55
N LEU A 542 -21.58 -0.95 -24.24
CA LEU A 542 -22.80 -0.92 -25.06
C LEU A 542 -23.57 0.40 -24.89
N ASP A 543 -23.63 0.96 -23.67
CA ASP A 543 -24.28 2.24 -23.40
C ASP A 543 -23.45 3.44 -23.86
N ARG A 544 -22.12 3.33 -23.83
CA ARG A 544 -21.15 4.33 -24.30
C ARG A 544 -20.39 3.76 -25.52
N PRO A 545 -21.05 3.55 -26.68
CA PRO A 545 -20.46 2.85 -27.82
C PRO A 545 -19.23 3.55 -28.40
N GLY A 546 -19.05 4.86 -28.19
CA GLY A 546 -17.85 5.59 -28.62
C GLY A 546 -16.56 5.02 -28.00
N LEU A 547 -16.60 4.65 -26.72
CA LEU A 547 -15.46 4.04 -26.01
C LEU A 547 -15.11 2.68 -26.61
N LEU A 548 -16.11 1.79 -26.68
CA LEU A 548 -15.93 0.43 -27.17
C LEU A 548 -15.54 0.39 -28.66
N ARG A 549 -16.17 1.21 -29.51
CA ARG A 549 -15.84 1.31 -30.93
C ARG A 549 -14.42 1.83 -31.14
N GLY A 550 -13.99 2.83 -30.37
CA GLY A 550 -12.61 3.34 -30.42
C GLY A 550 -11.60 2.23 -30.13
N GLN A 551 -11.84 1.44 -29.07
CA GLN A 551 -10.99 0.32 -28.72
C GLN A 551 -11.00 -0.80 -29.77
N ILE A 552 -12.18 -1.22 -30.23
CA ILE A 552 -12.33 -2.24 -31.29
C ILE A 552 -11.58 -1.80 -32.55
N ARG A 553 -11.70 -0.53 -32.95
CA ARG A 553 -10.99 -0.01 -34.13
C ARG A 553 -9.48 -0.06 -33.95
N ALA A 554 -8.97 0.27 -32.76
CA ALA A 554 -7.54 0.13 -32.46
C ALA A 554 -7.08 -1.32 -32.56
N LEU A 555 -7.84 -2.27 -32.00
CA LEU A 555 -7.54 -3.71 -32.07
C LEU A 555 -7.52 -4.23 -33.52
N LEU A 556 -8.56 -3.92 -34.30
CA LEU A 556 -8.66 -4.34 -35.69
C LEU A 556 -7.53 -3.77 -36.56
N ARG A 557 -7.14 -2.51 -36.33
CA ARG A 557 -6.01 -1.88 -37.03
C ARG A 557 -4.65 -2.41 -36.58
N ALA A 558 -4.52 -2.85 -35.33
CA ALA A 558 -3.31 -3.49 -34.84
C ALA A 558 -3.12 -4.89 -35.43
N GLY A 559 -4.23 -5.63 -35.55
CA GLY A 559 -4.28 -6.98 -36.12
C GLY A 559 -4.17 -7.05 -37.64
N GLY A 560 -4.01 -5.94 -38.36
CA GLY A 560 -3.89 -5.93 -39.82
C GLY A 560 -2.82 -6.91 -40.33
N GLY A 561 -3.20 -7.86 -41.19
CA GLY A 561 -2.31 -8.90 -41.70
C GLY A 561 -1.96 -10.01 -40.70
N ARG A 562 -2.71 -10.16 -39.59
CA ARG A 562 -2.47 -11.17 -38.55
C ARG A 562 -3.76 -11.80 -38.05
N ALA A 563 -3.64 -12.89 -37.31
CA ALA A 563 -4.75 -13.44 -36.53
C ALA A 563 -4.99 -12.60 -35.26
N LEU A 564 -6.25 -12.28 -34.98
CA LEU A 564 -6.65 -11.46 -33.85
C LEU A 564 -7.76 -12.17 -33.06
N ARG A 565 -7.60 -12.30 -31.74
CA ARG A 565 -8.63 -12.83 -30.85
C ARG A 565 -9.15 -11.71 -29.94
N ILE A 566 -10.46 -11.44 -30.00
CA ILE A 566 -11.14 -10.44 -29.18
C ILE A 566 -12.14 -11.15 -28.28
N MET A 567 -12.17 -10.77 -27.01
CA MET A 567 -13.09 -11.32 -26.02
C MET A 567 -13.83 -10.22 -25.27
N PHE A 568 -15.13 -10.42 -25.06
CA PHE A 568 -15.96 -9.53 -24.25
C PHE A 568 -16.07 -10.03 -22.79
N PRO A 569 -15.84 -9.16 -21.79
CA PRO A 569 -16.12 -9.44 -20.38
C PRO A 569 -17.59 -9.20 -20.03
N MET A 570 -18.07 -9.77 -18.93
CA MET A 570 -19.35 -9.52 -18.26
C MET A 570 -20.59 -9.69 -19.14
N ILE A 571 -20.50 -10.52 -20.19
CA ILE A 571 -21.70 -10.96 -20.92
C ILE A 571 -22.58 -11.74 -19.94
N SER A 572 -23.81 -11.30 -19.76
CA SER A 572 -24.82 -11.96 -18.93
C SER A 572 -25.90 -12.66 -19.76
N GLU A 573 -26.16 -12.17 -20.97
CA GLU A 573 -27.08 -12.77 -21.94
C GLU A 573 -26.48 -12.86 -23.35
N VAL A 574 -26.92 -13.84 -24.13
CA VAL A 574 -26.50 -14.00 -25.53
C VAL A 574 -26.81 -12.77 -26.39
N ALA A 575 -27.86 -12.00 -26.06
CA ALA A 575 -28.20 -10.78 -26.78
C ALA A 575 -27.13 -9.68 -26.62
N GLU A 576 -26.50 -9.56 -25.44
CA GLU A 576 -25.39 -8.62 -25.23
C GLU A 576 -24.18 -9.01 -26.08
N PHE A 577 -23.89 -10.31 -26.19
CA PHE A 577 -22.84 -10.81 -27.08
C PHE A 577 -23.12 -10.49 -28.54
N ASP A 578 -24.36 -10.69 -29.01
CA ASP A 578 -24.76 -10.34 -30.38
C ASP A 578 -24.60 -8.84 -30.65
N ALA A 579 -25.00 -7.97 -29.70
CA ALA A 579 -24.84 -6.53 -29.81
C ALA A 579 -23.36 -6.11 -29.88
N ALA A 580 -22.51 -6.70 -29.03
CA ALA A 580 -21.08 -6.46 -29.02
C ALA A 580 -20.39 -6.94 -30.32
N LYS A 581 -20.75 -8.13 -30.80
CA LYS A 581 -20.28 -8.68 -32.07
C LYS A 581 -20.66 -7.79 -33.25
N ALA A 582 -21.88 -7.27 -33.27
CA ALA A 582 -22.33 -6.33 -34.30
C ALA A 582 -21.48 -5.03 -34.34
N LEU A 583 -20.96 -4.57 -33.19
CA LEU A 583 -20.03 -3.43 -33.17
C LEU A 583 -18.70 -3.76 -33.85
N VAL A 584 -18.17 -4.98 -33.66
CA VAL A 584 -16.95 -5.44 -34.36
C VAL A 584 -17.18 -5.49 -35.87
N GLU A 585 -18.31 -6.05 -36.32
CA GLU A 585 -18.66 -6.14 -37.73
C GLU A 585 -18.83 -4.76 -38.39
N ARG A 586 -19.41 -3.80 -37.67
CA ARG A 586 -19.53 -2.40 -38.11
C ARG A 586 -18.17 -1.74 -38.27
N GLU A 587 -17.28 -1.87 -37.29
CA GLU A 587 -15.94 -1.28 -37.37
C GLU A 587 -15.07 -1.97 -38.43
N LEU A 588 -15.23 -3.29 -38.65
CA LEU A 588 -14.58 -4.00 -39.74
C LEU A 588 -15.02 -3.47 -41.10
N THR A 589 -16.33 -3.23 -41.27
CA THR A 589 -16.90 -2.62 -42.48
C THR A 589 -16.37 -1.21 -42.70
N TYR A 590 -16.33 -0.41 -41.63
CA TYR A 590 -15.76 0.94 -41.66
C TYR A 590 -14.29 0.92 -42.12
N LEU A 591 -13.45 0.06 -41.55
CA LEU A 591 -12.04 -0.06 -41.92
C LEU A 591 -11.85 -0.50 -43.37
N ARG A 592 -12.69 -1.42 -43.85
CA ARG A 592 -12.68 -1.87 -45.25
C ARG A 592 -13.00 -0.73 -46.21
N GLN A 593 -14.01 0.08 -45.91
CA GLN A 593 -14.41 1.22 -46.74
C GLN A 593 -13.33 2.32 -46.80
N HIS A 594 -12.52 2.45 -45.75
CA HIS A 594 -11.45 3.46 -45.65
C HIS A 594 -10.07 2.91 -46.08
N GLY A 595 -10.01 1.73 -46.71
CA GLY A 595 -8.78 1.18 -47.29
C GLY A 595 -7.72 0.74 -46.27
N HIS A 596 -8.12 0.44 -45.03
CA HIS A 596 -7.19 -0.08 -44.03
C HIS A 596 -6.95 -1.59 -44.20
N THR A 597 -5.72 -2.04 -43.93
CA THR A 597 -5.39 -3.47 -43.86
C THR A 597 -6.18 -4.13 -42.74
N LEU A 598 -6.95 -5.16 -43.08
CA LEU A 598 -7.77 -5.92 -42.12
C LEU A 598 -6.97 -7.09 -41.53
N PRO A 599 -7.38 -7.62 -40.36
CA PRO A 599 -6.85 -8.89 -39.87
C PRO A 599 -7.13 -10.04 -40.83
N GLU A 600 -6.21 -10.99 -40.93
CA GLU A 600 -6.37 -12.20 -41.76
C GLU A 600 -7.47 -13.10 -41.22
N ARG A 601 -7.57 -13.16 -39.89
CA ARG A 601 -8.58 -13.90 -39.15
C ARG A 601 -8.94 -13.16 -37.88
N ILE A 602 -10.22 -13.14 -37.55
CA ILE A 602 -10.73 -12.58 -36.30
C ILE A 602 -11.53 -13.67 -35.61
N ASP A 603 -11.09 -14.09 -34.43
CA ASP A 603 -11.88 -14.95 -33.56
C ASP A 603 -12.53 -14.07 -32.48
N ILE A 604 -13.85 -14.18 -32.33
CA ILE A 604 -14.63 -13.42 -31.35
C ILE A 604 -15.16 -14.40 -30.30
N GLY A 605 -14.73 -14.21 -29.06
CA GLY A 605 -15.13 -15.02 -27.90
C GLY A 605 -15.77 -14.18 -26.80
N THR A 606 -16.13 -14.86 -25.72
CA THR A 606 -16.60 -14.22 -24.49
C THR A 606 -15.95 -14.84 -23.26
N MET A 607 -15.83 -14.03 -22.21
CA MET A 607 -15.55 -14.54 -20.90
C MET A 607 -16.83 -15.14 -20.31
N VAL A 608 -16.77 -16.38 -19.82
CA VAL A 608 -17.84 -16.97 -19.01
C VAL A 608 -17.50 -16.67 -17.55
N GLU A 609 -18.15 -15.62 -17.04
CA GLU A 609 -18.01 -15.15 -15.68
C GLU A 609 -19.32 -14.80 -14.98
N VAL A 610 -20.41 -14.63 -15.74
CA VAL A 610 -21.75 -14.43 -15.17
C VAL A 610 -22.51 -15.77 -15.16
N PRO A 611 -23.03 -16.25 -14.02
CA PRO A 611 -23.68 -17.55 -13.91
C PRO A 611 -24.88 -17.75 -14.86
N ALA A 612 -25.57 -16.68 -15.24
CA ALA A 612 -26.70 -16.73 -16.17
C ALA A 612 -26.32 -17.41 -17.51
N LEU A 613 -25.08 -17.24 -17.99
CA LEU A 613 -24.60 -17.86 -19.22
C LEU A 613 -24.49 -19.38 -19.15
N LEU A 614 -24.41 -19.98 -17.96
CA LEU A 614 -24.41 -21.44 -17.82
C LEU A 614 -25.70 -22.07 -18.35
N TYR A 615 -26.80 -21.32 -18.33
CA TYR A 615 -28.11 -21.72 -18.80
C TYR A 615 -28.38 -21.37 -20.26
N GLN A 616 -27.56 -20.53 -20.89
CA GLN A 616 -27.61 -20.18 -22.32
C GLN A 616 -26.38 -20.67 -23.10
N LEU A 617 -25.64 -21.64 -22.54
CA LEU A 617 -24.34 -22.03 -23.09
C LEU A 617 -24.46 -22.67 -24.47
N ASP A 618 -25.55 -23.39 -24.76
CA ASP A 618 -25.77 -24.03 -26.07
C ASP A 618 -26.08 -23.01 -27.18
N GLU A 619 -26.82 -21.96 -26.85
CA GLU A 619 -27.06 -20.79 -27.72
C GLU A 619 -25.76 -20.02 -27.97
N LEU A 620 -25.00 -19.76 -26.90
CA LEU A 620 -23.76 -19.01 -26.95
C LEU A 620 -22.70 -19.74 -27.79
N LEU A 621 -22.51 -21.04 -27.59
CA LEU A 621 -21.51 -21.85 -28.30
C LEU A 621 -21.73 -21.87 -29.82
N ARG A 622 -22.97 -21.68 -30.29
CA ARG A 622 -23.26 -21.53 -31.73
C ARG A 622 -22.76 -20.21 -32.33
N LYS A 623 -22.50 -19.20 -31.50
CA LYS A 623 -22.21 -17.81 -31.92
C LYS A 623 -20.76 -17.38 -31.69
N VAL A 624 -20.09 -17.95 -30.70
CA VAL A 624 -18.69 -17.67 -30.32
C VAL A 624 -17.70 -18.57 -31.06
N ASP A 625 -16.48 -18.08 -31.25
CA ASP A 625 -15.36 -18.86 -31.76
C ASP A 625 -14.61 -19.59 -30.64
N PHE A 626 -14.56 -18.99 -29.43
CA PHE A 626 -13.94 -19.56 -28.25
C PHE A 626 -14.56 -19.01 -26.96
N ILE A 627 -14.29 -19.70 -25.84
CA ILE A 627 -14.64 -19.27 -24.49
C ILE A 627 -13.37 -19.22 -23.62
N SER A 628 -13.30 -18.22 -22.75
CA SER A 628 -12.41 -18.23 -21.59
C SER A 628 -13.22 -18.12 -20.31
N VAL A 629 -12.90 -18.91 -19.28
CA VAL A 629 -13.56 -18.80 -17.98
C VAL A 629 -12.85 -17.75 -17.13
N GLY A 630 -13.60 -16.73 -16.72
CA GLY A 630 -13.18 -15.72 -15.75
C GLY A 630 -13.47 -16.22 -14.34
N SER A 631 -12.62 -17.13 -13.82
CA SER A 631 -12.95 -17.85 -12.58
C SER A 631 -13.16 -16.92 -11.38
N ASN A 632 -12.44 -15.81 -11.32
CA ASN A 632 -12.51 -14.89 -10.18
C ASN A 632 -13.91 -14.26 -10.04
N ASP A 633 -14.49 -13.80 -11.14
CA ASP A 633 -15.82 -13.18 -11.14
C ASP A 633 -16.92 -14.25 -11.14
N LEU A 634 -16.71 -15.38 -11.85
CA LEU A 634 -17.63 -16.52 -11.78
C LEU A 634 -17.84 -17.02 -10.36
N PHE A 635 -16.77 -17.18 -9.59
CA PHE A 635 -16.86 -17.72 -8.23
C PHE A 635 -17.53 -16.72 -7.29
N GLN A 636 -17.21 -15.44 -7.44
CA GLN A 636 -17.85 -14.35 -6.71
C GLN A 636 -19.36 -14.34 -6.93
N PHE A 637 -19.83 -14.44 -8.17
CA PHE A 637 -21.27 -14.41 -8.46
C PHE A 637 -21.99 -15.73 -8.13
N LEU A 638 -21.32 -16.88 -8.25
CA LEU A 638 -21.89 -18.16 -7.82
C LEU A 638 -22.10 -18.23 -6.30
N TYR A 639 -21.22 -17.60 -5.52
CA TYR A 639 -21.32 -17.56 -4.06
C TYR A 639 -21.98 -16.31 -3.50
N ALA A 640 -22.23 -15.30 -4.33
CA ALA A 640 -22.61 -13.96 -3.89
C ALA A 640 -21.64 -13.40 -2.84
N VAL A 641 -20.33 -13.58 -3.06
CA VAL A 641 -19.26 -13.13 -2.16
C VAL A 641 -18.33 -12.19 -2.90
N ASP A 642 -18.28 -10.95 -2.43
CA ASP A 642 -17.27 -9.98 -2.86
C ASP A 642 -15.89 -10.41 -2.34
N ARG A 643 -14.97 -10.67 -3.28
CA ARG A 643 -13.58 -11.03 -2.95
C ARG A 643 -12.80 -9.90 -2.26
N GLY A 644 -13.25 -8.66 -2.39
CA GLY A 644 -12.68 -7.50 -1.68
C GLY A 644 -13.13 -7.36 -0.24
N ASN A 645 -14.16 -8.08 0.16
CA ASN A 645 -14.69 -8.01 1.50
C ASN A 645 -14.00 -9.04 2.41
N ALA A 646 -13.02 -8.57 3.19
CA ALA A 646 -12.22 -9.40 4.10
C ALA A 646 -13.05 -10.24 5.10
N LYS A 647 -14.29 -9.83 5.42
CA LYS A 647 -15.17 -10.59 6.33
C LYS A 647 -15.72 -11.87 5.71
N VAL A 648 -15.73 -11.98 4.38
CA VAL A 648 -16.39 -13.08 3.66
C VAL A 648 -15.53 -13.72 2.57
N SER A 649 -14.40 -13.10 2.20
CA SER A 649 -13.51 -13.56 1.11
C SER A 649 -12.98 -14.99 1.30
N GLU A 650 -12.82 -15.44 2.54
CA GLU A 650 -12.33 -16.80 2.88
C GLU A 650 -13.45 -17.81 3.20
N ARG A 651 -14.72 -17.40 3.08
CA ARG A 651 -15.87 -18.21 3.52
C ARG A 651 -16.07 -19.49 2.69
N PHE A 652 -15.62 -19.48 1.43
CA PHE A 652 -15.87 -20.58 0.50
C PHE A 652 -14.59 -21.04 -0.20
N ASP A 653 -14.42 -22.36 -0.28
CA ASP A 653 -13.33 -22.93 -1.05
C ASP A 653 -13.62 -22.84 -2.56
N THR A 654 -12.71 -22.20 -3.30
CA THR A 654 -12.70 -22.16 -4.77
C THR A 654 -12.66 -23.54 -5.46
N MET A 655 -12.33 -24.62 -4.72
CA MET A 655 -12.29 -26.01 -5.21
C MET A 655 -13.46 -26.85 -4.69
N SER A 656 -14.56 -26.22 -4.34
CA SER A 656 -15.78 -26.89 -3.90
C SER A 656 -16.52 -27.59 -5.05
N ALA A 657 -17.45 -28.48 -4.67
CA ALA A 657 -18.26 -29.22 -5.64
C ALA A 657 -19.11 -28.31 -6.56
N PRO A 658 -19.83 -27.26 -6.09
CA PRO A 658 -20.61 -26.38 -6.97
C PRO A 658 -19.76 -25.72 -8.05
N ILE A 659 -18.59 -25.21 -7.68
CA ILE A 659 -17.65 -24.57 -8.61
C ILE A 659 -17.14 -25.57 -9.65
N LEU A 660 -16.60 -26.69 -9.19
CA LEU A 660 -16.01 -27.69 -10.09
C LEU A 660 -17.07 -28.34 -11.00
N ARG A 661 -18.32 -28.48 -10.54
CA ARG A 661 -19.46 -28.92 -11.37
C ARG A 661 -19.79 -27.91 -12.47
N ALA A 662 -19.82 -26.61 -12.15
CA ALA A 662 -20.02 -25.57 -13.16
C ALA A 662 -18.90 -25.59 -14.21
N LEU A 663 -17.64 -25.70 -13.77
CA LEU A 663 -16.49 -25.82 -14.67
C LEU A 663 -16.54 -27.10 -15.52
N ARG A 664 -16.97 -28.23 -14.95
CA ARG A 664 -17.19 -29.50 -15.66
C ARG A 664 -18.26 -29.35 -16.74
N GLN A 665 -19.37 -28.68 -16.43
CA GLN A 665 -20.46 -28.43 -17.39
C GLN A 665 -19.98 -27.57 -18.56
N ILE A 666 -19.21 -26.51 -18.29
CA ILE A 666 -18.62 -25.66 -19.34
C ILE A 666 -17.69 -26.49 -20.23
N ALA A 667 -16.78 -27.26 -19.62
CA ALA A 667 -15.85 -28.11 -20.35
C ALA A 667 -16.56 -29.11 -21.26
N HIS A 668 -17.53 -29.84 -20.71
CA HIS A 668 -18.28 -30.83 -21.46
C HIS A 668 -19.03 -30.23 -22.64
N LYS A 669 -19.74 -29.10 -22.45
CA LYS A 669 -20.48 -28.45 -23.53
C LYS A 669 -19.55 -27.87 -24.61
N CYS A 670 -18.41 -27.28 -24.23
CA CYS A 670 -17.42 -26.77 -25.19
C CYS A 670 -16.81 -27.90 -26.02
N HIS A 671 -16.44 -29.01 -25.40
CA HIS A 671 -15.88 -30.18 -26.11
C HIS A 671 -16.89 -30.79 -27.08
N THR A 672 -18.15 -30.95 -26.65
CA THR A 672 -19.23 -31.44 -27.51
C THR A 672 -19.49 -30.50 -28.70
N ALA A 673 -19.39 -29.19 -28.50
CA ALA A 673 -19.54 -28.19 -29.56
C ALA A 673 -18.25 -27.94 -30.37
N GLN A 674 -17.15 -28.64 -30.04
CA GLN A 674 -15.82 -28.46 -30.64
C GLN A 674 -15.32 -27.00 -30.60
N LYS A 675 -15.60 -26.29 -29.50
CA LYS A 675 -15.18 -24.91 -29.28
C LYS A 675 -13.93 -24.84 -28.40
N SER A 676 -13.04 -23.90 -28.73
CA SER A 676 -11.84 -23.65 -27.93
C SER A 676 -12.23 -23.14 -26.54
N LEU A 677 -11.67 -23.77 -25.51
CA LEU A 677 -11.92 -23.45 -24.11
C LEU A 677 -10.61 -23.18 -23.38
N SER A 678 -10.59 -22.08 -22.62
CA SER A 678 -9.49 -21.72 -21.73
C SER A 678 -10.00 -21.23 -20.37
N LEU A 679 -9.10 -21.10 -19.40
CA LEU A 679 -9.36 -20.42 -18.13
C LEU A 679 -8.24 -19.42 -17.83
N CYS A 680 -8.59 -18.20 -17.45
CA CYS A 680 -7.63 -17.11 -17.21
C CYS A 680 -7.67 -16.50 -15.80
N GLY A 681 -8.45 -17.08 -14.89
CA GLY A 681 -8.49 -16.66 -13.48
C GLY A 681 -7.44 -17.32 -12.60
N GLU A 682 -7.34 -16.87 -11.36
CA GLU A 682 -6.22 -17.16 -10.45
C GLU A 682 -6.11 -18.65 -10.08
N MET A 683 -7.21 -19.39 -10.16
CA MET A 683 -7.24 -20.83 -9.91
C MET A 683 -6.24 -21.59 -10.80
N ALA A 684 -6.06 -21.16 -12.06
CA ALA A 684 -5.12 -21.82 -12.97
C ALA A 684 -3.65 -21.59 -12.56
N SER A 685 -3.35 -20.47 -11.87
CA SER A 685 -1.99 -20.12 -11.43
C SER A 685 -1.48 -20.93 -10.24
N LYS A 686 -2.33 -21.79 -9.64
CA LYS A 686 -1.95 -22.69 -8.54
C LYS A 686 -1.84 -24.12 -9.06
N PRO A 687 -0.75 -24.88 -8.81
CA PRO A 687 -0.62 -26.25 -9.32
C PRO A 687 -1.80 -27.16 -8.98
N ILE A 688 -2.31 -27.11 -7.75
CA ILE A 688 -3.49 -27.90 -7.35
C ILE A 688 -4.77 -27.49 -8.10
N GLY A 689 -4.91 -26.20 -8.45
CA GLY A 689 -6.03 -25.70 -9.24
C GLY A 689 -5.89 -26.11 -10.72
N ALA A 690 -4.70 -25.97 -11.29
CA ALA A 690 -4.39 -26.45 -12.64
C ALA A 690 -4.63 -27.96 -12.79
N LEU A 691 -4.25 -28.75 -11.77
CA LEU A 691 -4.54 -30.19 -11.69
C LEU A 691 -6.04 -30.47 -11.81
N ALA A 692 -6.87 -29.79 -11.01
CA ALA A 692 -8.32 -29.92 -11.08
C ALA A 692 -8.86 -29.54 -12.47
N LEU A 693 -8.39 -28.45 -13.06
CA LEU A 693 -8.82 -28.00 -14.39
C LEU A 693 -8.45 -29.01 -15.48
N ILE A 694 -7.24 -29.57 -15.44
CA ILE A 694 -6.82 -30.60 -16.40
C ILE A 694 -7.64 -31.88 -16.23
N ALA A 695 -7.92 -32.29 -14.99
CA ALA A 695 -8.81 -33.41 -14.70
C ALA A 695 -10.25 -33.18 -15.21
N LEU A 696 -10.70 -31.93 -15.26
CA LEU A 696 -12.00 -31.54 -15.84
C LEU A 696 -12.01 -31.43 -17.38
N GLY A 697 -10.87 -31.60 -18.03
CA GLY A 697 -10.75 -31.53 -19.48
C GLY A 697 -10.29 -30.19 -20.03
N TYR A 698 -9.86 -29.23 -19.20
CA TYR A 698 -9.23 -28.00 -19.69
C TYR A 698 -7.84 -28.32 -20.23
N ARG A 699 -7.51 -27.78 -21.41
CA ARG A 699 -6.21 -28.00 -22.09
C ARG A 699 -5.51 -26.70 -22.46
N SER A 700 -6.10 -25.55 -22.12
CA SER A 700 -5.53 -24.22 -22.35
C SER A 700 -5.71 -23.39 -21.09
N LEU A 701 -4.61 -22.99 -20.46
CA LEU A 701 -4.60 -22.28 -19.18
C LEU A 701 -3.80 -20.99 -19.33
N SER A 702 -4.36 -19.86 -18.87
CA SER A 702 -3.69 -18.56 -18.88
C SER A 702 -3.36 -18.13 -17.46
N LEU A 703 -2.06 -17.99 -17.18
CA LEU A 703 -1.48 -17.96 -15.84
C LEU A 703 -0.74 -16.65 -15.57
N SER A 704 -0.41 -16.35 -14.30
CA SER A 704 0.66 -15.40 -14.05
C SER A 704 2.01 -15.94 -14.58
N ALA A 705 2.92 -15.05 -14.99
CA ALA A 705 4.23 -15.46 -15.53
C ALA A 705 5.03 -16.32 -14.53
N THR A 706 4.91 -16.02 -13.23
CA THR A 706 5.60 -16.73 -12.14
C THR A 706 5.03 -18.13 -11.90
N ALA A 707 3.74 -18.36 -12.19
CA ALA A 707 3.07 -19.64 -12.01
C ALA A 707 3.37 -20.66 -13.13
N LEU A 708 3.82 -20.20 -14.30
CA LEU A 708 4.00 -21.07 -15.47
C LEU A 708 4.99 -22.21 -15.18
N GLY A 709 6.11 -21.92 -14.52
CA GLY A 709 7.12 -22.91 -14.14
C GLY A 709 6.60 -24.04 -13.23
N PRO A 710 6.08 -23.71 -12.04
CA PRO A 710 5.47 -24.68 -11.13
C PRO A 710 4.36 -25.51 -11.78
N VAL A 711 3.43 -24.85 -12.50
CA VAL A 711 2.33 -25.56 -13.18
C VAL A 711 2.88 -26.50 -14.25
N LYS A 712 3.84 -26.05 -15.06
CA LYS A 712 4.46 -26.89 -16.09
C LYS A 712 5.15 -28.11 -15.49
N ALA A 713 5.89 -27.96 -14.39
CA ALA A 713 6.51 -29.08 -13.69
C ALA A 713 5.46 -30.13 -13.27
N MET A 714 4.36 -29.69 -12.66
CA MET A 714 3.25 -30.57 -12.27
C MET A 714 2.61 -31.25 -13.48
N VAL A 715 2.34 -30.52 -14.58
CA VAL A 715 1.72 -31.07 -15.80
C VAL A 715 2.58 -32.17 -16.42
N LEU A 716 3.91 -31.99 -16.46
CA LEU A 716 4.83 -32.95 -17.06
C LEU A 716 4.86 -34.30 -16.33
N ASP A 717 4.49 -34.31 -15.05
CA ASP A 717 4.43 -35.52 -14.22
C ASP A 717 3.01 -36.06 -14.01
N LEU A 718 1.99 -35.34 -14.49
CA LEU A 718 0.58 -35.70 -14.35
C LEU A 718 0.16 -36.79 -15.34
N ASP A 719 -0.62 -37.76 -14.88
CA ASP A 719 -1.49 -38.60 -15.73
C ASP A 719 -2.91 -38.01 -15.67
N ALA A 720 -3.35 -37.38 -16.77
CA ALA A 720 -4.61 -36.64 -16.80
C ALA A 720 -5.83 -37.57 -16.68
N LYS A 721 -5.78 -38.75 -17.29
CA LYS A 721 -6.89 -39.73 -17.25
C LYS A 721 -7.09 -40.29 -15.86
N LYS A 722 -6.00 -40.59 -15.13
CA LYS A 722 -6.11 -41.01 -13.72
C LYS A 722 -6.74 -39.92 -12.86
N ALA A 723 -6.33 -38.66 -13.04
CA ALA A 723 -6.87 -37.54 -12.30
C ALA A 723 -8.37 -37.32 -12.60
N GLU A 724 -8.77 -37.43 -13.86
CA GLU A 724 -10.17 -37.38 -14.31
C GLU A 724 -11.01 -38.51 -13.67
N ALA A 725 -10.51 -39.75 -13.69
CA ALA A 725 -11.18 -40.91 -13.10
C ALA A 725 -11.36 -40.79 -11.58
N MET A 726 -10.40 -40.15 -10.89
CA MET A 726 -10.48 -39.87 -9.46
C MET A 726 -11.48 -38.75 -9.14
N LEU A 727 -11.46 -37.65 -9.91
CA LEU A 727 -12.27 -36.47 -9.64
C LEU A 727 -13.76 -36.67 -9.97
N GLY A 728 -14.08 -37.42 -11.02
CA GLY A 728 -15.46 -37.66 -11.47
C GLY A 728 -16.43 -38.09 -10.35
N PRO A 729 -16.16 -39.22 -9.65
CA PRO A 729 -17.01 -39.69 -8.56
C PRO A 729 -17.15 -38.70 -7.40
N LEU A 730 -16.10 -37.94 -7.08
CA LEU A 730 -16.15 -36.92 -6.02
C LEU A 730 -17.10 -35.77 -6.36
N LEU A 731 -17.18 -35.42 -7.66
CA LEU A 731 -18.11 -34.40 -8.13
C LEU A 731 -19.55 -34.91 -8.18
N ASP A 732 -19.78 -36.21 -8.30
CA ASP A 732 -21.13 -36.78 -8.32
C ASP A 732 -21.66 -37.11 -6.92
N ALA A 733 -20.77 -37.23 -5.92
CA ALA A 733 -21.12 -37.41 -4.52
C ALA A 733 -21.92 -36.21 -3.94
N PRO A 734 -22.76 -36.40 -2.90
CA PRO A 734 -23.42 -35.29 -2.21
C PRO A 734 -22.40 -34.25 -1.72
N ALA A 735 -22.67 -32.96 -1.98
CA ALA A 735 -21.74 -31.88 -1.65
C ALA A 735 -21.46 -31.81 -0.14
N GLY A 736 -20.19 -31.63 0.25
CA GLY A 736 -19.78 -31.56 1.66
C GLY A 736 -19.49 -32.91 2.32
N SER A 737 -19.71 -34.03 1.63
CA SER A 737 -19.36 -35.37 2.15
C SER A 737 -17.85 -35.60 2.24
N VAL A 738 -17.06 -34.99 1.35
CA VAL A 738 -15.60 -35.10 1.28
C VAL A 738 -15.00 -33.78 0.80
N SER A 739 -13.85 -33.38 1.36
CA SER A 739 -13.06 -32.25 0.86
C SER A 739 -12.38 -32.62 -0.46
N ILE A 740 -12.84 -32.04 -1.57
CA ILE A 740 -12.25 -32.29 -2.91
C ILE A 740 -10.80 -31.79 -2.98
N ARG A 741 -10.51 -30.65 -2.35
CA ARG A 741 -9.13 -30.14 -2.22
C ARG A 741 -8.23 -31.16 -1.54
N GLN A 742 -8.66 -31.71 -0.41
CA GLN A 742 -7.88 -32.71 0.32
C GLN A 742 -7.64 -33.96 -0.54
N LYS A 743 -8.67 -34.45 -1.24
CA LYS A 743 -8.51 -35.61 -2.14
C LYS A 743 -7.59 -35.36 -3.31
N LEU A 744 -7.58 -34.15 -3.86
CA LEU A 744 -6.62 -33.76 -4.89
C LEU A 744 -5.19 -33.66 -4.33
N THR A 745 -5.02 -33.17 -3.09
CA THR A 745 -3.72 -33.18 -2.42
C THR A 745 -3.23 -34.61 -2.16
N GLU A 746 -4.07 -35.49 -1.61
CA GLU A 746 -3.75 -36.91 -1.40
C GLU A 746 -3.37 -37.61 -2.71
N PHE A 747 -4.09 -37.33 -3.80
CA PHE A 747 -3.75 -37.85 -5.13
C PHE A 747 -2.41 -37.32 -5.63
N ALA A 748 -2.15 -36.02 -5.47
CA ALA A 748 -0.90 -35.40 -5.88
C ALA A 748 0.29 -35.98 -5.12
N GLU A 749 0.16 -36.18 -3.81
CA GLU A 749 1.18 -36.84 -2.99
C GLU A 749 1.43 -38.29 -3.43
N ALA A 750 0.36 -39.06 -3.68
CA ALA A 750 0.46 -40.45 -4.12
C ALA A 750 1.12 -40.63 -5.49
N GLU A 751 0.87 -39.70 -6.43
CA GLU A 751 1.46 -39.72 -7.78
C GLU A 751 2.80 -38.93 -7.85
N GLY A 752 3.27 -38.36 -6.73
CA GLY A 752 4.55 -37.65 -6.64
C GLY A 752 4.57 -36.29 -7.37
N LEU A 753 3.42 -35.62 -7.47
CA LEU A 753 3.28 -34.33 -8.14
C LEU A 753 3.77 -33.18 -7.25
N ALA A 754 4.55 -32.27 -7.82
CA ALA A 754 4.99 -31.06 -7.13
C ALA A 754 3.86 -30.00 -7.12
N LEU A 755 3.25 -29.78 -5.95
CA LEU A 755 2.22 -28.74 -5.74
C LEU A 755 2.79 -27.38 -5.33
#